data_AF-A0A1A8S7I3-F1
#
_entry.id   AF-A0A1A8S7I3-F1
#
_cell.length_a   1.000
_cell.length_b   1.000
_cell.length_c   1.000
_cell.angle_alpha   90.00
_cell.angle_beta   90.00
_cell.angle_gamma   90.00
#
_symmetry.space_group_name_H-M   'P 1'
#
loop_
_entity.id
_entity.type
_entity.pdbx_description
1 polymer ?
#
loop_
_entity_poly.entity_id
_entity_poly.type
_entity_poly.pdbx_seq_one_letter_code
_entity_poly.pdbx_strand_id
1 'polypeptide(L)'
;MEKFGMSFGGGPSRKELLEVTESQKKQLVQYQNRFKDVVRAYKSLLKEKEALEASLKVLTVTQDVDLNATGGPDLLEDGCSQHSEDSVETAASVDAASDTAHEEELSEPGQKSSSSEVDAEEAEQPQAPPTSNVEADRRVAQLKSQLSTLTASLATVTQEKSRMEASFQADKRQLKQEVEELQEQLVVMTKQQESELQSLQQQLAEGRARIITQQHEREQEQGDHAQQLRELQRLLQQERDLRQDAELRLQDAKAELLASLQAADRGAESEVQLSQVREERNQLRRRLKAVEEEQKKPDPLVEELQQELQELKNSFQQQIHMETKKGSEAEERARERAQATELRVAGLEQRISELSELLGSCEKAKQRDQQVAQRLRDRILQLDTENKTLAIAASSRSSCDLSLDESQLDVSVLKEKMQMVKRLLMLATQKNPDQNIQDLADSEPSSEKGSALVYQQELQQLREEFERYKLRAQVVLKNKNAKDGCQAKELEEVRDQLSELREKYINLRIQSDEAEAQHRQQMEERQQQVVAQQHAHRQELERVEAQHRDELLRLEAELHKQRERTMALLDEKDQELERLRSTVTSCSRNISDVTDGGQEVGSDSEDDNISQALRQATPTESTLLLYADQLARKEVEASRLRRQKHRLEEDLHQLQAKLIANAERHDEEMVELRGQLDKLIRDHSREGANLEYLKNVIYKFLTLQDASGRLQTLGAIVTILHFSPQEKQDVMRLQGPAWWGPARR
;
A
#
# COMPACT_ATOMS: atom_id res chain seq x y z
N MET A 1 25.36 -7.24 26.69
CA MET A 1 25.35 -5.76 26.78
C MET A 1 26.74 -5.10 26.65
N GLU A 2 27.82 -5.85 26.41
CA GLU A 2 29.20 -5.37 26.56
C GLU A 2 29.67 -4.32 25.53
N LYS A 3 28.99 -4.16 24.40
CA LYS A 3 29.38 -3.26 23.28
C LYS A 3 29.57 -1.78 23.67
N PHE A 4 29.16 -1.36 24.87
CA PHE A 4 29.19 0.04 25.35
C PHE A 4 30.46 0.47 26.10
N GLY A 5 31.41 -0.43 26.39
CA GLY A 5 32.70 -0.07 27.00
C GLY A 5 32.66 0.52 28.42
N MET A 6 31.48 0.61 29.05
CA MET A 6 31.31 1.11 30.41
C MET A 6 31.72 0.04 31.43
N SER A 7 33.00 0.00 31.77
CA SER A 7 33.48 -0.62 33.01
C SER A 7 32.85 0.12 34.20
N PHE A 8 31.76 -0.43 34.73
CA PHE A 8 31.08 0.12 35.90
C PHE A 8 32.09 0.15 37.05
N GLY A 9 32.48 1.36 37.49
CA GLY A 9 33.71 1.57 38.26
C GLY A 9 33.84 0.63 39.45
N GLY A 10 34.66 -0.41 39.29
CA GLY A 10 35.04 -1.30 40.37
C GLY A 10 35.82 -0.52 41.41
N GLY A 11 35.46 -0.68 42.69
CA GLY A 11 36.39 -0.35 43.76
C GLY A 11 37.68 -1.16 43.57
N PRO A 12 38.84 -0.67 44.06
CA PRO A 12 40.13 -1.32 43.85
C PRO A 12 40.03 -2.81 44.17
N SER A 13 40.51 -3.65 43.26
CA SER A 13 40.22 -5.08 43.31
C SER A 13 40.71 -5.69 44.62
N ARG A 14 40.14 -6.84 45.02
CA ARG A 14 40.60 -7.53 46.23
C ARG A 14 42.11 -7.82 46.21
N LYS A 15 42.73 -7.91 45.03
CA LYS A 15 44.18 -8.02 44.88
C LYS A 15 44.88 -6.68 45.15
N GLU A 16 44.46 -5.58 44.52
CA GLU A 16 45.00 -4.23 44.77
C GLU A 16 44.87 -3.83 46.25
N LEU A 17 43.73 -4.11 46.89
CA LEU A 17 43.52 -3.83 48.31
C LEU A 17 44.49 -4.62 49.21
N LEU A 18 44.79 -5.89 48.88
CA LEU A 18 45.79 -6.68 49.59
C LEU A 18 47.21 -6.13 49.35
N GLU A 19 47.52 -5.73 48.13
CA GLU A 19 48.82 -5.17 47.72
C GLU A 19 49.09 -3.78 48.34
N VAL A 20 48.06 -2.95 48.46
CA VAL A 20 48.05 -1.71 49.26
C VAL A 20 48.23 -2.03 50.76
N THR A 21 47.54 -3.04 51.28
CA THR A 21 47.71 -3.46 52.70
C THR A 21 49.13 -3.98 52.98
N GLU A 22 49.73 -4.70 52.04
CA GLU A 22 51.11 -5.19 52.16
C GLU A 22 52.16 -4.09 52.02
N SER A 23 51.98 -3.16 51.09
CA SER A 23 52.88 -2.00 50.95
C SER A 23 52.78 -1.07 52.16
N GLN A 24 51.59 -0.83 52.71
CA GLN A 24 51.40 -0.14 54.00
C GLN A 24 52.09 -0.88 55.17
N LYS A 25 52.00 -2.22 55.24
CA LYS A 25 52.75 -3.02 56.23
C LYS A 25 54.26 -2.88 56.05
N LYS A 26 54.77 -2.93 54.82
CA LYS A 26 56.21 -2.73 54.49
C LYS A 26 56.68 -1.33 54.93
N GLN A 27 55.89 -0.29 54.65
CA GLN A 27 56.16 1.08 55.12
C GLN A 27 56.14 1.19 56.65
N LEU A 28 55.15 0.60 57.33
CA LEU A 28 55.09 0.58 58.80
C LEU A 28 56.33 -0.07 59.42
N VAL A 29 56.83 -1.18 58.87
CA VAL A 29 58.07 -1.82 59.33
C VAL A 29 59.29 -0.92 59.08
N GLN A 30 59.37 -0.24 57.94
CA GLN A 30 60.44 0.73 57.66
C GLN A 30 60.42 1.91 58.64
N TYR A 31 59.24 2.50 58.91
CA TYR A 31 59.09 3.55 59.91
C TYR A 31 59.41 3.05 61.33
N GLN A 32 58.98 1.84 61.70
CA GLN A 32 59.30 1.25 63.00
C GLN A 32 60.81 1.05 63.18
N ASN A 33 61.53 0.65 62.13
CA ASN A 33 62.98 0.51 62.19
C ASN A 33 63.69 1.87 62.24
N ARG A 34 63.29 2.85 61.41
CA ARG A 34 63.78 4.24 61.51
C ARG A 34 63.56 4.83 62.90
N PHE A 35 62.41 4.57 63.54
CA PHE A 35 62.16 4.98 64.93
C PHE A 35 63.06 4.25 65.95
N LYS A 36 63.34 2.96 65.79
CA LYS A 36 64.30 2.23 66.65
C LYS A 36 65.71 2.83 66.52
N ASP A 37 66.11 3.24 65.33
CA ASP A 37 67.43 3.81 65.06
C ASP A 37 67.54 5.26 65.57
N VAL A 38 66.48 6.07 65.41
CA VAL A 38 66.39 7.40 66.05
C VAL A 38 66.41 7.29 67.58
N VAL A 39 65.70 6.33 68.17
CA VAL A 39 65.75 6.06 69.63
C VAL A 39 67.12 5.54 70.06
N ARG A 40 67.85 4.82 69.20
CA ARG A 40 69.24 4.40 69.46
C ARG A 40 70.20 5.60 69.43
N ALA A 41 70.09 6.47 68.42
CA ALA A 41 70.88 7.69 68.29
C ALA A 41 70.60 8.67 69.45
N TYR A 42 69.34 8.83 69.86
CA TYR A 42 69.00 9.62 71.05
C TYR A 42 69.61 9.04 72.34
N LYS A 43 69.71 7.70 72.45
CA LYS A 43 70.37 7.01 73.57
C LYS A 43 71.91 7.05 73.51
N SER A 44 72.54 7.19 72.35
CA SER A 44 73.98 7.47 72.29
C SER A 44 74.26 8.94 72.60
N LEU A 45 73.49 9.86 72.03
CA LEU A 45 73.58 11.30 72.31
C LEU A 45 73.37 11.62 73.80
N LEU A 46 72.45 10.93 74.50
CA LEU A 46 72.30 11.05 75.95
C LEU A 46 73.54 10.58 76.71
N LYS A 47 74.17 9.47 76.31
CA LYS A 47 75.42 8.97 76.94
C LYS A 47 76.62 9.87 76.63
N GLU A 48 76.69 10.42 75.43
CA GLU A 48 77.69 11.41 75.04
C GLU A 48 77.50 12.69 75.85
N LYS A 49 76.26 13.16 76.04
CA LYS A 49 75.95 14.25 76.96
C LYS A 49 76.33 13.92 78.41
N GLU A 50 76.00 12.75 78.93
CA GLU A 50 76.37 12.31 80.28
C GLU A 50 77.90 12.25 80.45
N ALA A 51 78.63 11.76 79.45
CA ALA A 51 80.09 11.72 79.45
C ALA A 51 80.72 13.12 79.34
N LEU A 52 80.13 14.02 78.53
CA LEU A 52 80.55 15.42 78.43
C LEU A 52 80.25 16.18 79.73
N GLU A 53 79.09 15.98 80.36
CA GLU A 53 78.79 16.54 81.69
C GLU A 53 79.73 16.00 82.76
N ALA A 54 80.13 14.73 82.71
CA ALA A 54 81.13 14.16 83.62
C ALA A 54 82.52 14.77 83.36
N SER A 55 82.92 14.93 82.10
CA SER A 55 84.17 15.58 81.71
C SER A 55 84.20 17.05 82.12
N LEU A 56 83.08 17.77 81.96
CA LEU A 56 82.94 19.17 82.36
C LEU A 56 82.97 19.29 83.89
N LYS A 57 82.31 18.40 84.64
CA LYS A 57 82.42 18.34 86.12
C LYS A 57 83.86 18.06 86.57
N VAL A 58 84.60 17.18 85.90
CA VAL A 58 86.03 16.95 86.18
C VAL A 58 86.85 18.21 85.86
N LEU A 59 86.61 18.86 84.72
CA LEU A 59 87.30 20.09 84.31
C LEU A 59 87.05 21.24 85.28
N THR A 60 85.80 21.45 85.71
CA THR A 60 85.45 22.45 86.74
C THR A 60 86.14 22.12 88.07
N VAL A 61 86.15 20.85 88.50
CA VAL A 61 86.86 20.46 89.74
C VAL A 61 88.37 20.65 89.64
N THR A 62 89.00 20.44 88.47
CA THR A 62 90.41 20.82 88.28
C THR A 62 90.60 22.34 88.23
N GLN A 63 89.68 23.08 87.60
CA GLN A 63 89.75 24.53 87.49
C GLN A 63 89.55 25.22 88.85
N ASP A 64 88.69 24.70 89.73
CA ASP A 64 88.53 25.16 91.12
C ASP A 64 89.76 24.82 92.00
N VAL A 65 90.55 23.82 91.62
CA VAL A 65 91.85 23.50 92.27
C VAL A 65 92.94 24.45 91.79
N ASP A 66 93.04 24.68 90.47
CA ASP A 66 94.06 25.57 89.89
C ASP A 66 93.79 27.06 90.19
N LEU A 67 92.53 27.50 90.28
CA LEU A 67 92.16 28.88 90.62
C LEU A 67 92.35 29.25 92.11
N ASN A 68 92.67 28.29 92.98
CA ASN A 68 93.03 28.55 94.38
C ASN A 68 94.55 28.81 94.58
N ALA A 69 95.34 28.83 93.50
CA ALA A 69 96.74 29.24 93.53
C ALA A 69 96.99 30.41 92.54
N THR A 70 97.52 31.53 93.05
CA THR A 70 97.82 32.78 92.32
C THR A 70 96.62 33.45 91.61
N GLY A 71 96.15 34.57 92.18
CA GLY A 71 95.21 35.48 91.51
C GLY A 71 95.87 36.33 90.41
N GLY A 72 95.05 36.97 89.58
CA GLY A 72 95.47 37.88 88.50
C GLY A 72 95.80 39.32 88.98
N PRO A 73 95.54 40.40 88.19
CA PRO A 73 94.63 40.47 87.03
C PRO A 73 95.12 41.26 85.80
N ASP A 74 94.22 41.30 84.79
CA ASP A 74 93.77 42.50 84.04
C ASP A 74 94.24 42.76 82.58
N LEU A 75 93.27 43.28 81.78
CA LEU A 75 93.37 43.89 80.43
C LEU A 75 93.85 43.00 79.25
N LEU A 76 93.42 43.17 77.98
CA LEU A 76 92.40 44.02 77.31
C LEU A 76 92.11 43.47 75.88
N GLU A 77 90.94 43.82 75.28
CA GLU A 77 90.66 43.85 73.82
C GLU A 77 90.84 42.54 73.00
N ASP A 78 90.36 42.32 71.77
CA ASP A 78 89.33 42.87 70.83
C ASP A 78 88.97 41.64 69.94
N GLY A 79 87.82 41.39 69.31
CA GLY A 79 86.65 42.14 68.89
C GLY A 79 85.94 41.32 67.79
N CYS A 80 84.75 41.76 67.33
CA CYS A 80 84.01 41.21 66.18
C CYS A 80 83.50 39.74 66.25
N SER A 81 82.47 39.32 65.50
CA SER A 81 81.30 40.00 64.90
C SER A 81 80.32 38.95 64.34
N GLN A 82 79.11 39.39 63.95
CA GLN A 82 78.11 38.68 63.12
C GLN A 82 77.41 37.46 63.75
N HIS A 83 76.18 37.08 63.37
CA HIS A 83 74.97 37.82 62.95
C HIS A 83 73.83 36.79 62.94
N SER A 84 72.67 37.08 63.50
CA SER A 84 71.49 36.23 63.34
C SER A 84 70.19 36.99 63.61
N GLU A 85 69.46 37.38 62.57
CA GLU A 85 68.00 37.53 62.63
C GLU A 85 67.37 37.62 61.22
N ASP A 86 66.63 36.56 60.87
CA ASP A 86 65.30 36.57 60.25
C ASP A 86 65.07 36.88 58.74
N SER A 87 63.86 36.47 58.33
CA SER A 87 63.02 36.90 57.19
C SER A 87 63.06 36.07 55.89
N VAL A 88 61.95 36.18 55.14
CA VAL A 88 61.35 35.06 54.38
C VAL A 88 61.02 35.45 52.93
N GLU A 89 60.86 34.42 52.08
CA GLU A 89 59.91 34.37 50.95
C GLU A 89 60.33 34.90 49.56
N THR A 90 59.59 34.43 48.53
CA THR A 90 59.49 34.96 47.14
C THR A 90 60.42 34.40 46.04
N ALA A 91 60.06 33.19 45.55
CA ALA A 91 59.70 32.85 44.15
C ALA A 91 60.63 33.13 42.92
N ALA A 92 60.47 32.25 41.91
CA ALA A 92 60.77 32.42 40.46
C ALA A 92 62.26 32.47 40.02
N SER A 93 62.64 32.13 38.77
CA SER A 93 62.05 31.26 37.73
C SER A 93 63.05 31.08 36.55
N VAL A 94 62.92 29.97 35.79
CA VAL A 94 63.33 29.79 34.37
C VAL A 94 64.83 29.66 33.99
N ASP A 95 65.07 28.57 33.26
CA ASP A 95 66.01 28.21 32.19
C ASP A 95 67.48 28.65 32.06
N ALA A 96 68.21 27.66 31.56
CA ALA A 96 69.53 27.68 30.96
C ALA A 96 69.71 28.57 29.72
N ALA A 97 70.96 29.00 29.52
CA ALA A 97 71.59 29.14 28.20
C ALA A 97 73.13 28.95 28.35
N SER A 98 73.84 28.82 27.23
CA SER A 98 75.28 28.53 27.15
C SER A 98 76.13 29.76 26.76
N ASP A 99 77.44 29.53 26.61
CA ASP A 99 78.43 30.34 25.84
C ASP A 99 78.95 31.64 26.50
N THR A 100 80.26 31.75 26.85
CA THR A 100 81.51 31.86 26.03
C THR A 100 81.71 33.26 25.40
N ALA A 101 82.90 33.90 25.41
CA ALA A 101 84.22 33.61 26.03
C ALA A 101 85.12 34.89 26.08
N HIS A 102 86.40 34.72 26.45
CA HIS A 102 87.57 35.65 26.40
C HIS A 102 87.75 36.56 27.65
N GLU A 103 88.98 36.96 28.04
CA GLU A 103 90.29 37.01 27.33
C GLU A 103 91.47 36.37 28.12
N GLU A 104 92.49 35.88 27.38
CA GLU A 104 93.97 35.95 27.62
C GLU A 104 94.62 35.43 28.95
N GLU A 105 95.90 35.00 29.03
CA GLU A 105 97.02 34.97 28.06
C GLU A 105 97.98 33.73 28.24
N LEU A 106 99.21 33.81 27.70
CA LEU A 106 100.14 32.73 27.31
C LEU A 106 100.88 31.90 28.40
N SER A 107 101.03 30.60 28.10
CA SER A 107 102.28 29.78 28.01
C SER A 107 103.29 29.55 29.16
N GLU A 108 103.90 28.35 29.07
CA GLU A 108 105.14 27.84 29.68
C GLU A 108 106.36 28.80 29.61
N PRO A 109 107.37 28.70 30.52
CA PRO A 109 108.32 27.56 30.46
C PRO A 109 108.87 27.04 31.81
N GLY A 110 109.60 25.91 31.75
CA GLY A 110 110.44 25.39 32.84
C GLY A 110 111.94 25.68 32.67
N GLN A 111 112.78 24.91 33.39
CA GLN A 111 114.24 25.05 33.61
C GLN A 111 114.62 26.03 34.73
N LYS A 112 115.68 25.89 35.53
CA LYS A 112 116.64 24.83 35.99
C LYS A 112 117.82 25.66 36.53
N SER A 113 118.31 25.39 37.75
CA SER A 113 119.74 25.53 38.12
C SER A 113 119.95 25.22 39.62
N SER A 114 121.15 24.87 40.12
CA SER A 114 122.08 23.77 39.75
C SER A 114 123.43 23.92 40.50
N SER A 115 123.72 23.02 41.44
CA SER A 115 125.09 22.69 41.92
C SER A 115 124.98 21.54 42.95
N SER A 116 125.42 20.31 42.69
CA SER A 116 126.82 19.83 42.62
C SER A 116 127.56 20.03 43.96
N GLU A 117 127.67 19.00 44.82
CA GLU A 117 128.71 17.94 44.79
C GLU A 117 130.09 18.42 45.31
N VAL A 118 130.63 17.78 46.36
CA VAL A 118 131.90 17.00 46.36
C VAL A 118 131.88 15.99 47.52
N ASP A 119 132.53 14.84 47.36
CA ASP A 119 132.88 13.89 48.44
C ASP A 119 133.99 14.39 49.38
N ALA A 120 134.11 13.77 50.56
CA ALA A 120 135.41 13.40 51.15
C ALA A 120 135.23 12.35 52.26
N GLU A 121 135.85 11.18 52.11
CA GLU A 121 136.18 10.29 53.24
C GLU A 121 137.53 10.74 53.84
N GLU A 122 137.71 10.61 55.15
CA GLU A 122 138.85 9.87 55.72
C GLU A 122 138.66 9.65 57.23
N ALA A 123 139.51 8.81 57.83
CA ALA A 123 139.46 8.43 59.24
C ALA A 123 140.73 8.88 59.98
N GLU A 124 140.64 9.06 61.31
CA GLU A 124 141.65 8.48 62.20
C GLU A 124 141.23 8.42 63.68
N GLN A 125 141.83 7.48 64.40
CA GLN A 125 142.01 7.45 65.86
C GLN A 125 143.46 7.98 66.13
N PRO A 126 143.85 8.49 67.33
CA PRO A 126 143.50 7.88 68.62
C PRO A 126 143.52 8.74 69.93
N GLN A 127 143.16 8.05 71.02
CA GLN A 127 143.65 8.18 72.41
C GLN A 127 143.37 9.42 73.31
N ALA A 128 142.61 9.10 74.38
CA ALA A 128 142.86 9.40 75.80
C ALA A 128 142.30 10.69 76.45
N PRO A 129 141.96 10.67 77.78
CA PRO A 129 141.17 11.71 78.45
C PRO A 129 141.95 12.40 79.62
N PRO A 130 141.38 13.32 80.44
CA PRO A 130 140.38 12.94 81.46
C PRO A 130 139.20 13.94 81.71
N THR A 131 137.99 13.36 81.79
CA THR A 131 136.91 13.63 82.76
C THR A 131 136.22 15.02 82.88
N SER A 132 134.96 15.09 82.41
CA SER A 132 133.82 15.64 83.19
C SER A 132 132.42 15.43 82.56
N ASN A 133 132.32 15.20 81.23
CA ASN A 133 131.04 15.35 80.50
C ASN A 133 130.10 14.12 80.36
N VAL A 134 130.34 12.99 81.03
CA VAL A 134 129.59 11.73 80.81
C VAL A 134 128.06 11.86 80.99
N GLU A 135 127.58 12.80 81.81
CA GLU A 135 126.15 13.09 81.93
C GLU A 135 125.56 13.83 80.72
N ALA A 136 126.33 14.72 80.08
CA ALA A 136 125.88 15.48 78.93
C ALA A 136 125.66 14.54 77.73
N ASP A 137 126.61 13.65 77.45
CA ASP A 137 126.50 12.67 76.36
C ASP A 137 125.34 11.69 76.57
N ARG A 138 125.09 11.28 77.83
CA ARG A 138 123.93 10.45 78.19
C ARG A 138 122.60 11.19 77.98
N ARG A 139 122.50 12.47 78.38
CA ARG A 139 121.32 13.32 78.14
C ARG A 139 121.10 13.53 76.63
N VAL A 140 122.16 13.77 75.86
CA VAL A 140 122.10 13.89 74.39
C VAL A 140 121.65 12.58 73.73
N ALA A 141 122.13 11.42 74.20
CA ALA A 141 121.68 10.13 73.70
C ALA A 141 120.20 9.84 74.04
N GLN A 142 119.74 10.22 75.23
CA GLN A 142 118.32 10.12 75.65
C GLN A 142 117.41 11.06 74.84
N LEU A 143 117.85 12.31 74.61
CA LEU A 143 117.12 13.25 73.75
C LEU A 143 117.06 12.75 72.30
N LYS A 144 118.14 12.14 71.78
CA LYS A 144 118.14 11.50 70.45
C LYS A 144 117.17 10.33 70.38
N SER A 145 117.10 9.46 71.40
CA SER A 145 116.12 8.36 71.39
C SER A 145 114.69 8.86 71.51
N GLN A 146 114.41 9.85 72.36
CA GLN A 146 113.11 10.52 72.45
C GLN A 146 112.71 11.19 71.12
N LEU A 147 113.62 11.91 70.46
CA LEU A 147 113.38 12.50 69.14
C LEU A 147 113.14 11.43 68.06
N SER A 148 113.83 10.29 68.10
CA SER A 148 113.58 9.19 67.16
C SER A 148 112.21 8.53 67.40
N THR A 149 111.79 8.38 68.65
CA THR A 149 110.46 7.86 69.01
C THR A 149 109.35 8.84 68.61
N LEU A 150 109.54 10.14 68.87
CA LEU A 150 108.60 11.18 68.43
C LEU A 150 108.51 11.23 66.91
N THR A 151 109.63 11.22 66.20
CA THR A 151 109.68 11.15 64.72
C THR A 151 108.96 9.90 64.20
N ALA A 152 109.14 8.74 64.83
CA ALA A 152 108.44 7.51 64.45
C ALA A 152 106.93 7.60 64.70
N SER A 153 106.49 8.19 65.83
CA SER A 153 105.06 8.41 66.10
C SER A 153 104.44 9.46 65.19
N LEU A 154 105.20 10.50 64.79
CA LEU A 154 104.75 11.46 63.79
C LEU A 154 104.61 10.77 62.43
N ALA A 155 105.57 9.94 62.04
CA ALA A 155 105.53 9.17 60.80
C ALA A 155 104.29 8.27 60.74
N THR A 156 104.01 7.47 61.79
CA THR A 156 102.81 6.62 61.81
C THR A 156 101.52 7.43 61.83
N VAL A 157 101.45 8.55 62.55
CA VAL A 157 100.29 9.46 62.50
C VAL A 157 100.12 10.09 61.11
N THR A 158 101.18 10.47 60.40
CA THR A 158 101.08 10.95 59.02
C THR A 158 100.72 9.85 58.02
N GLN A 159 101.11 8.60 58.28
CA GLN A 159 100.75 7.44 57.46
C GLN A 159 99.28 7.05 57.65
N GLU A 160 98.79 6.97 58.88
CA GLU A 160 97.37 6.72 59.14
C GLU A 160 96.49 7.93 58.73
N LYS A 161 96.99 9.17 58.86
CA LYS A 161 96.33 10.35 58.28
C LYS A 161 96.21 10.22 56.75
N SER A 162 97.29 9.95 56.03
CA SER A 162 97.23 9.84 54.56
C SER A 162 96.40 8.64 54.10
N ARG A 163 96.37 7.56 54.87
CA ARG A 163 95.47 6.41 54.67
C ARG A 163 93.99 6.79 54.85
N MET A 164 93.65 7.53 55.91
CA MET A 164 92.29 8.03 56.17
C MET A 164 91.85 9.08 55.15
N GLU A 165 92.78 9.94 54.68
CA GLU A 165 92.52 10.87 53.57
C GLU A 165 92.31 10.12 52.25
N ALA A 166 93.07 9.05 52.00
CA ALA A 166 92.90 8.21 50.82
C ALA A 166 91.57 7.42 50.84
N SER A 167 91.15 6.88 51.99
CA SER A 167 89.83 6.22 52.11
C SER A 167 88.71 7.24 51.97
N PHE A 168 88.76 8.39 52.68
CA PHE A 168 87.76 9.44 52.51
C PHE A 168 87.65 9.95 51.07
N GLN A 169 88.76 10.02 50.32
CA GLN A 169 88.73 10.32 48.89
C GLN A 169 88.15 9.17 48.04
N ALA A 170 88.28 7.91 48.44
CA ALA A 170 87.63 6.78 47.77
C ALA A 170 86.12 6.80 48.04
N ASP A 171 85.72 6.91 49.31
CA ASP A 171 84.32 7.00 49.75
C ASP A 171 83.62 8.19 49.06
N LYS A 172 84.29 9.35 48.97
CA LYS A 172 83.77 10.54 48.26
C LYS A 172 83.65 10.35 46.74
N ARG A 173 84.39 9.43 46.12
CA ARG A 173 84.21 9.05 44.71
C ARG A 173 83.06 8.05 44.55
N GLN A 174 82.98 7.06 45.44
CA GLN A 174 81.88 6.08 45.46
C GLN A 174 80.52 6.77 45.67
N LEU A 175 80.38 7.62 46.69
CA LEU A 175 79.16 8.40 46.96
C LEU A 175 78.77 9.33 45.79
N LYS A 176 79.73 9.79 44.97
CA LYS A 176 79.43 10.52 43.74
C LYS A 176 78.86 9.61 42.66
N GLN A 177 79.50 8.46 42.44
CA GLN A 177 79.04 7.45 41.48
C GLN A 177 77.66 6.91 41.86
N GLU A 178 77.41 6.63 43.14
CA GLU A 178 76.07 6.25 43.64
C GLU A 178 75.02 7.34 43.39
N VAL A 179 75.36 8.62 43.58
CA VAL A 179 74.45 9.76 43.29
C VAL A 179 74.23 9.93 41.78
N GLU A 180 75.25 9.76 40.96
CA GLU A 180 75.19 9.82 39.50
C GLU A 180 74.34 8.66 38.94
N GLU A 181 74.57 7.42 39.40
CA GLU A 181 73.76 6.23 39.08
C GLU A 181 72.29 6.37 39.53
N LEU A 182 72.03 6.92 40.72
CA LEU A 182 70.67 7.18 41.19
C LEU A 182 69.96 8.29 40.38
N GLN A 183 70.70 9.29 39.90
CA GLN A 183 70.16 10.31 38.99
C GLN A 183 69.82 9.72 37.62
N GLU A 184 70.70 8.89 37.05
CA GLU A 184 70.40 8.17 35.79
C GLU A 184 69.19 7.24 35.94
N GLN A 185 69.11 6.47 37.03
CA GLN A 185 67.97 5.61 37.33
C GLN A 185 66.66 6.42 37.45
N LEU A 186 66.68 7.57 38.14
CA LEU A 186 65.52 8.46 38.22
C LEU A 186 65.10 8.97 36.83
N VAL A 187 66.04 9.42 35.99
CA VAL A 187 65.76 9.91 34.63
C VAL A 187 65.25 8.80 33.69
N VAL A 188 65.68 7.56 33.87
CA VAL A 188 65.13 6.41 33.13
C VAL A 188 63.70 6.09 33.61
N MET A 189 63.46 6.11 34.92
CA MET A 189 62.13 5.84 35.49
C MET A 189 61.11 6.93 35.13
N THR A 190 61.47 8.21 35.10
CA THR A 190 60.56 9.27 34.65
C THR A 190 60.22 9.14 33.17
N LYS A 191 61.20 8.86 32.30
CA LYS A 191 60.95 8.62 30.87
C LYS A 191 60.04 7.41 30.61
N GLN A 192 60.18 6.36 31.42
CA GLN A 192 59.27 5.21 31.37
C GLN A 192 57.84 5.65 31.74
N GLN A 193 57.66 6.33 32.87
CA GLN A 193 56.36 6.83 33.32
C GLN A 193 55.74 7.83 32.32
N GLU A 194 56.52 8.69 31.69
CA GLU A 194 56.08 9.60 30.62
C GLU A 194 55.56 8.81 29.41
N SER A 195 56.26 7.75 28.99
CA SER A 195 55.83 6.90 27.86
C SER A 195 54.57 6.08 28.19
N GLU A 196 54.45 5.59 29.44
CA GLU A 196 53.25 4.92 29.93
C GLU A 196 52.05 5.88 29.93
N LEU A 197 52.23 7.09 30.48
CA LEU A 197 51.20 8.14 30.47
C LEU A 197 50.76 8.53 29.06
N GLN A 198 51.70 8.66 28.11
CA GLN A 198 51.38 8.92 26.70
C GLN A 198 50.57 7.76 26.09
N SER A 199 50.96 6.50 26.36
CA SER A 199 50.23 5.33 25.87
C SER A 199 48.80 5.24 26.43
N LEU A 200 48.62 5.57 27.72
CA LEU A 200 47.31 5.62 28.37
C LEU A 200 46.46 6.78 27.85
N GLN A 201 47.06 7.95 27.59
CA GLN A 201 46.38 9.08 26.95
C GLN A 201 45.91 8.72 25.53
N GLN A 202 46.73 8.01 24.73
CA GLN A 202 46.31 7.51 23.42
C GLN A 202 45.15 6.51 23.53
N GLN A 203 45.24 5.50 24.41
CA GLN A 203 44.17 4.53 24.62
C GLN A 203 42.85 5.20 25.07
N LEU A 204 42.94 6.25 25.90
CA LEU A 204 41.80 7.03 26.36
C LEU A 204 41.22 7.89 25.21
N ALA A 205 42.06 8.47 24.35
CA ALA A 205 41.63 9.19 23.14
C ALA A 205 40.95 8.25 22.13
N GLU A 206 41.52 7.06 21.88
CA GLU A 206 40.89 6.02 21.04
C GLU A 206 39.57 5.53 21.64
N GLY A 207 39.51 5.33 22.96
CA GLY A 207 38.28 4.97 23.66
C GLY A 207 37.18 6.05 23.50
N ARG A 208 37.54 7.33 23.65
CA ARG A 208 36.64 8.46 23.37
C ARG A 208 36.17 8.47 21.91
N ALA A 209 37.07 8.28 20.94
CA ALA A 209 36.72 8.24 19.53
C ALA A 209 35.73 7.11 19.22
N ARG A 210 35.97 5.90 19.72
CA ARG A 210 35.08 4.74 19.57
C ARG A 210 33.71 4.96 20.23
N ILE A 211 33.64 5.68 21.36
CA ILE A 211 32.36 6.07 21.97
C ILE A 211 31.61 7.08 21.09
N ILE A 212 32.30 8.05 20.51
CA ILE A 212 31.71 9.06 19.62
C ILE A 212 31.18 8.43 18.33
N THR A 213 31.92 7.52 17.67
CA THR A 213 31.41 6.82 16.48
C THR A 213 30.18 5.99 16.82
N GLN A 214 30.21 5.22 17.92
CA GLN A 214 29.05 4.47 18.38
C GLN A 214 27.85 5.34 18.83
N GLN A 215 28.07 6.59 19.23
CA GLN A 215 26.97 7.53 19.49
C GLN A 215 26.34 7.94 18.16
N HIS A 216 27.15 8.34 17.18
CA HIS A 216 26.66 8.75 15.87
C HIS A 216 26.00 7.60 15.09
N GLU A 217 26.54 6.38 15.16
CA GLU A 217 25.93 5.16 14.62
C GLU A 217 24.51 4.95 15.19
N ARG A 218 24.33 5.09 16.51
CA ARG A 218 23.00 4.95 17.15
C ARG A 218 22.06 6.11 16.89
N GLU A 219 22.57 7.31 16.64
CA GLU A 219 21.78 8.46 16.20
C GLU A 219 21.29 8.26 14.75
N GLN A 220 22.12 7.68 13.88
CA GLN A 220 21.72 7.26 12.53
C GLN A 220 20.66 6.14 12.58
N GLU A 221 20.90 5.06 13.35
CA GLU A 221 19.92 3.98 13.57
C GLU A 221 18.56 4.52 14.07
N GLN A 222 18.57 5.43 15.05
CA GLN A 222 17.35 6.08 15.54
C GLN A 222 16.69 6.97 14.48
N GLY A 223 17.48 7.68 13.68
CA GLY A 223 16.99 8.48 12.55
C GLY A 223 16.32 7.62 11.47
N ASP A 224 16.89 6.47 11.15
CA ASP A 224 16.36 5.51 10.19
C ASP A 224 15.12 4.79 10.72
N HIS A 225 15.11 4.36 11.98
CA HIS A 225 13.89 3.85 12.62
C HIS A 225 12.77 4.91 12.66
N ALA A 226 13.10 6.18 12.90
CA ALA A 226 12.15 7.28 12.84
C ALA A 226 11.65 7.56 11.41
N GLN A 227 12.45 7.30 10.37
CA GLN A 227 12.00 7.33 8.97
C GLN A 227 11.07 6.15 8.67
N GLN A 228 11.50 4.92 8.96
CA GLN A 228 10.73 3.69 8.80
C GLN A 228 9.36 3.77 9.50
N LEU A 229 9.29 4.30 10.72
CA LEU A 229 8.02 4.50 11.44
C LEU A 229 7.10 5.53 10.75
N ARG A 230 7.64 6.61 10.17
CA ARG A 230 6.85 7.59 9.40
C ARG A 230 6.36 6.99 8.08
N GLU A 231 7.15 6.13 7.44
CA GLU A 231 6.75 5.43 6.22
C GLU A 231 5.69 4.36 6.48
N LEU A 232 5.85 3.56 7.55
CA LEU A 232 4.83 2.61 8.00
C LEU A 232 3.53 3.32 8.39
N GLN A 233 3.59 4.48 9.06
CA GLN A 233 2.41 5.31 9.34
C GLN A 233 1.75 5.84 8.05
N ARG A 234 2.53 6.28 7.06
CA ARG A 234 2.03 6.70 5.75
C ARG A 234 1.35 5.56 5.00
N LEU A 235 1.97 4.39 4.93
CA LEU A 235 1.42 3.19 4.27
C LEU A 235 0.14 2.72 4.98
N LEU A 236 0.13 2.67 6.31
CA LEU A 236 -1.04 2.27 7.09
C LEU A 236 -2.19 3.28 6.93
N GLN A 237 -1.90 4.57 6.73
CA GLN A 237 -2.92 5.55 6.37
C GLN A 237 -3.42 5.36 4.93
N GLN A 238 -2.53 5.13 3.96
CA GLN A 238 -2.92 4.83 2.57
C GLN A 238 -3.80 3.56 2.48
N GLU A 239 -3.50 2.52 3.23
CA GLU A 239 -4.34 1.31 3.35
C GLU A 239 -5.71 1.60 3.96
N ARG A 240 -5.81 2.49 4.96
CA ARG A 240 -7.10 2.96 5.51
C ARG A 240 -7.89 3.75 4.49
N ASP A 241 -7.24 4.60 3.71
CA ASP A 241 -7.89 5.46 2.73
C ASP A 241 -8.38 4.63 1.53
N LEU A 242 -7.54 3.72 1.00
CA LEU A 242 -7.92 2.72 0.00
C LEU A 242 -9.05 1.80 0.47
N ARG A 243 -9.05 1.43 1.76
CA ARG A 243 -10.14 0.65 2.36
C ARG A 243 -11.45 1.46 2.42
N GLN A 244 -11.41 2.73 2.83
CA GLN A 244 -12.59 3.59 2.83
C GLN A 244 -13.14 3.78 1.40
N ASP A 245 -12.26 4.02 0.43
CA ASP A 245 -12.58 4.07 -1.00
C ASP A 245 -13.29 2.78 -1.48
N ALA A 246 -12.79 1.61 -1.08
CA ALA A 246 -13.39 0.32 -1.43
C ALA A 246 -14.74 0.08 -0.71
N GLU A 247 -14.86 0.50 0.56
CA GLU A 247 -16.11 0.41 1.32
C GLU A 247 -17.18 1.38 0.80
N LEU A 248 -16.80 2.55 0.27
CA LEU A 248 -17.69 3.48 -0.43
C LEU A 248 -18.15 2.91 -1.78
N ARG A 249 -17.23 2.47 -2.64
CA ARG A 249 -17.57 1.81 -3.93
C ARG A 249 -18.47 0.59 -3.73
N LEU A 250 -18.30 -0.15 -2.62
CA LEU A 250 -19.17 -1.27 -2.24
C LEU A 250 -20.57 -0.81 -1.79
N GLN A 251 -20.69 0.36 -1.16
CA GLN A 251 -21.99 0.96 -0.82
C GLN A 251 -22.71 1.47 -2.07
N ASP A 252 -22.00 2.15 -2.97
CA ASP A 252 -22.54 2.64 -4.25
C ASP A 252 -23.05 1.47 -5.10
N ALA A 253 -22.24 0.43 -5.32
CA ALA A 253 -22.64 -0.76 -6.07
C ALA A 253 -23.82 -1.52 -5.43
N LYS A 254 -23.97 -1.48 -4.10
CA LYS A 254 -25.16 -2.01 -3.40
C LYS A 254 -26.39 -1.13 -3.63
N ALA A 255 -26.23 0.20 -3.64
CA ALA A 255 -27.32 1.13 -3.93
C ALA A 255 -27.79 1.00 -5.40
N GLU A 256 -26.86 0.87 -6.35
CA GLU A 256 -27.16 0.57 -7.75
C GLU A 256 -27.87 -0.78 -7.91
N LEU A 257 -27.42 -1.83 -7.22
CA LEU A 257 -28.08 -3.14 -7.25
C LEU A 257 -29.51 -3.06 -6.66
N LEU A 258 -29.71 -2.34 -5.56
CA LEU A 258 -31.05 -2.14 -4.98
C LEU A 258 -31.96 -1.30 -5.89
N ALA A 259 -31.42 -0.28 -6.57
CA ALA A 259 -32.16 0.50 -7.56
C ALA A 259 -32.52 -0.33 -8.80
N SER A 260 -31.61 -1.20 -9.24
CA SER A 260 -31.83 -2.16 -10.35
C SER A 260 -32.88 -3.21 -9.99
N LEU A 261 -32.86 -3.74 -8.77
CA LEU A 261 -33.91 -4.64 -8.25
C LEU A 261 -35.28 -3.93 -8.22
N GLN A 262 -35.36 -2.72 -7.65
CA GLN A 262 -36.61 -1.94 -7.66
C GLN A 262 -37.10 -1.57 -9.07
N ALA A 263 -36.19 -1.41 -10.04
CA ALA A 263 -36.55 -1.21 -11.44
C ALA A 263 -37.06 -2.50 -12.10
N ALA A 264 -36.48 -3.66 -11.76
CA ALA A 264 -36.93 -4.97 -12.21
C ALA A 264 -38.30 -5.33 -11.60
N ASP A 265 -38.54 -5.05 -10.32
CA ASP A 265 -39.82 -5.25 -9.63
C ASP A 265 -40.93 -4.43 -10.32
N ARG A 266 -40.70 -3.12 -10.54
CA ARG A 266 -41.62 -2.26 -11.32
C ARG A 266 -41.81 -2.74 -12.76
N GLY A 267 -40.77 -3.34 -13.35
CA GLY A 267 -40.85 -3.99 -14.66
C GLY A 267 -41.78 -5.18 -14.66
N ALA A 268 -41.69 -6.05 -13.65
CA ALA A 268 -42.57 -7.20 -13.47
C ALA A 268 -44.02 -6.78 -13.16
N GLU A 269 -44.22 -5.77 -12.31
CA GLU A 269 -45.55 -5.15 -12.08
C GLU A 269 -46.15 -4.64 -13.40
N SER A 270 -45.35 -3.96 -14.22
CA SER A 270 -45.76 -3.43 -15.53
C SER A 270 -46.05 -4.56 -16.53
N GLU A 271 -45.30 -5.67 -16.50
CA GLU A 271 -45.58 -6.84 -17.34
C GLU A 271 -46.86 -7.57 -16.92
N VAL A 272 -47.15 -7.65 -15.62
CA VAL A 272 -48.42 -8.20 -15.10
C VAL A 272 -49.61 -7.30 -15.48
N GLN A 273 -49.47 -5.98 -15.43
CA GLN A 273 -50.50 -5.07 -15.94
C GLN A 273 -50.69 -5.22 -17.46
N LEU A 274 -49.60 -5.38 -18.21
CA LEU A 274 -49.65 -5.64 -19.66
C LEU A 274 -50.28 -6.99 -19.98
N SER A 275 -50.06 -8.05 -19.19
CA SER A 275 -50.69 -9.36 -19.40
C SER A 275 -52.19 -9.30 -19.11
N GLN A 276 -52.62 -8.65 -18.03
CA GLN A 276 -54.02 -8.37 -17.72
C GLN A 276 -54.71 -7.61 -18.86
N VAL A 277 -54.16 -6.50 -19.32
CA VAL A 277 -54.75 -5.72 -20.45
C VAL A 277 -54.74 -6.51 -21.76
N ARG A 278 -53.73 -7.36 -22.02
CA ARG A 278 -53.72 -8.29 -23.17
C ARG A 278 -54.84 -9.33 -23.05
N GLU A 279 -55.12 -9.82 -21.84
CA GLU A 279 -56.20 -10.77 -21.56
C GLU A 279 -57.58 -10.13 -21.68
N GLU A 280 -57.80 -8.94 -21.11
CA GLU A 280 -59.04 -8.17 -21.27
C GLU A 280 -59.33 -7.90 -22.76
N ARG A 281 -58.33 -7.41 -23.51
CA ARG A 281 -58.40 -7.25 -24.96
C ARG A 281 -58.74 -8.57 -25.67
N ASN A 282 -58.20 -9.70 -25.21
CA ASN A 282 -58.52 -11.02 -25.77
C ASN A 282 -59.96 -11.44 -25.41
N GLN A 283 -60.45 -11.19 -24.20
CA GLN A 283 -61.83 -11.43 -23.78
C GLN A 283 -62.81 -10.57 -24.59
N LEU A 284 -62.53 -9.27 -24.76
CA LEU A 284 -63.32 -8.36 -25.59
C LEU A 284 -63.33 -8.81 -27.05
N ARG A 285 -62.19 -9.25 -27.61
CA ARG A 285 -62.13 -9.85 -28.96
C ARG A 285 -62.95 -11.14 -29.08
N ARG A 286 -62.99 -12.00 -28.05
CA ARG A 286 -63.86 -13.19 -28.02
C ARG A 286 -65.35 -12.81 -27.94
N ARG A 287 -65.72 -11.84 -27.08
CA ARG A 287 -67.09 -11.32 -26.97
C ARG A 287 -67.56 -10.67 -28.27
N LEU A 288 -66.71 -9.86 -28.90
CA LEU A 288 -66.99 -9.24 -30.20
C LEU A 288 -67.22 -10.31 -31.27
N LYS A 289 -66.32 -11.30 -31.39
CA LYS A 289 -66.53 -12.43 -32.32
C LYS A 289 -67.82 -13.21 -32.05
N ALA A 290 -68.14 -13.49 -30.79
CA ALA A 290 -69.39 -14.16 -30.45
C ALA A 290 -70.59 -13.31 -30.88
N VAL A 291 -70.61 -11.99 -30.61
CA VAL A 291 -71.68 -11.09 -31.08
C VAL A 291 -71.73 -11.01 -32.61
N GLU A 292 -70.60 -10.97 -33.30
CA GLU A 292 -70.55 -11.05 -34.76
C GLU A 292 -71.04 -12.41 -35.30
N GLU A 293 -70.86 -13.50 -34.57
CA GLU A 293 -71.32 -14.85 -34.92
C GLU A 293 -72.82 -15.01 -34.66
N GLU A 294 -73.35 -14.48 -33.55
CA GLU A 294 -74.79 -14.35 -33.31
C GLU A 294 -75.46 -13.45 -34.36
N GLN A 295 -74.84 -12.33 -34.77
CA GLN A 295 -75.34 -11.45 -35.85
C GLN A 295 -75.22 -12.07 -37.27
N LYS A 296 -74.43 -13.14 -37.44
CA LYS A 296 -74.33 -13.89 -38.71
C LYS A 296 -75.35 -15.04 -38.80
N LYS A 297 -75.98 -15.42 -37.69
CA LYS A 297 -77.18 -16.27 -37.74
C LYS A 297 -78.32 -15.42 -38.31
N PRO A 298 -79.15 -15.95 -39.22
CA PRO A 298 -80.39 -15.28 -39.57
C PRO A 298 -81.26 -15.13 -38.31
N ASP A 299 -82.05 -14.06 -38.25
CA ASP A 299 -83.03 -13.85 -37.19
C ASP A 299 -83.97 -15.07 -37.13
N PRO A 300 -84.22 -15.69 -35.95
CA PRO A 300 -85.12 -16.85 -35.86
C PRO A 300 -86.52 -16.54 -36.41
N LEU A 301 -87.01 -15.30 -36.30
CA LEU A 301 -88.28 -14.88 -36.92
C LEU A 301 -88.23 -14.98 -38.46
N VAL A 302 -87.06 -14.79 -39.07
CA VAL A 302 -86.84 -14.94 -40.52
C VAL A 302 -86.71 -16.43 -40.92
N GLU A 303 -86.21 -17.30 -40.04
CA GLU A 303 -86.26 -18.76 -40.26
C GLU A 303 -87.68 -19.32 -40.10
N GLU A 304 -88.44 -18.84 -39.11
CA GLU A 304 -89.86 -19.18 -38.90
C GLU A 304 -90.70 -18.72 -40.09
N LEU A 305 -90.58 -17.45 -40.52
CA LEU A 305 -91.29 -16.95 -41.71
C LEU A 305 -90.89 -17.68 -43.00
N GLN A 306 -89.65 -18.17 -43.14
CA GLN A 306 -89.26 -19.02 -44.27
C GLN A 306 -89.92 -20.40 -44.22
N GLN A 307 -90.07 -20.98 -43.03
CA GLN A 307 -90.79 -22.24 -42.84
C GLN A 307 -92.28 -22.06 -43.15
N GLU A 308 -92.94 -21.06 -42.57
CA GLU A 308 -94.35 -20.73 -42.86
C GLU A 308 -94.59 -20.49 -44.36
N LEU A 309 -93.73 -19.72 -45.03
CA LEU A 309 -93.82 -19.48 -46.48
C LEU A 309 -93.65 -20.77 -47.29
N GLN A 310 -92.77 -21.68 -46.88
CA GLN A 310 -92.54 -22.94 -47.58
C GLN A 310 -93.67 -23.96 -47.30
N GLU A 311 -94.25 -23.98 -46.10
CA GLU A 311 -95.46 -24.77 -45.80
C GLU A 311 -96.69 -24.25 -46.56
N LEU A 312 -96.90 -22.94 -46.59
CA LEU A 312 -97.98 -22.29 -47.36
C LEU A 312 -97.81 -22.54 -48.87
N LYS A 313 -96.58 -22.49 -49.38
CA LYS A 313 -96.26 -22.85 -50.77
C LYS A 313 -96.51 -24.34 -51.05
N ASN A 314 -96.18 -25.23 -50.11
CA ASN A 314 -96.48 -26.66 -50.23
C ASN A 314 -98.00 -26.91 -50.24
N SER A 315 -98.77 -26.24 -49.38
CA SER A 315 -100.23 -26.41 -49.32
C SER A 315 -100.92 -25.85 -50.57
N PHE A 316 -100.50 -24.69 -51.09
CA PHE A 316 -100.97 -24.20 -52.39
C PHE A 316 -100.60 -25.13 -53.55
N GLN A 317 -99.39 -25.70 -53.58
CA GLN A 317 -99.01 -26.69 -54.59
C GLN A 317 -99.89 -27.94 -54.53
N GLN A 318 -100.20 -28.45 -53.34
CA GLN A 318 -101.13 -29.57 -53.14
C GLN A 318 -102.56 -29.21 -53.58
N GLN A 319 -103.05 -28.02 -53.23
CA GLN A 319 -104.37 -27.54 -53.64
C GLN A 319 -104.47 -27.45 -55.18
N ILE A 320 -103.46 -26.89 -55.84
CA ILE A 320 -103.38 -26.86 -57.31
C ILE A 320 -103.40 -28.28 -57.89
N HIS A 321 -102.67 -29.23 -57.31
CA HIS A 321 -102.69 -30.64 -57.74
C HIS A 321 -104.03 -31.35 -57.52
N MET A 322 -104.86 -30.89 -56.59
CA MET A 322 -106.21 -31.41 -56.38
C MET A 322 -107.23 -30.78 -57.33
N GLU A 323 -107.14 -29.48 -57.61
CA GLU A 323 -108.02 -28.82 -58.58
C GLU A 323 -107.70 -29.23 -60.03
N THR A 324 -106.43 -29.47 -60.39
CA THR A 324 -106.10 -30.00 -61.73
C THR A 324 -106.64 -31.42 -61.94
N LYS A 325 -106.59 -32.29 -60.93
CA LYS A 325 -107.20 -33.63 -60.97
C LYS A 325 -108.73 -33.56 -61.11
N LYS A 326 -109.40 -32.74 -60.30
CA LYS A 326 -110.85 -32.50 -60.45
C LYS A 326 -111.19 -31.99 -61.86
N GLY A 327 -110.34 -31.10 -62.40
CA GLY A 327 -110.43 -30.60 -63.77
C GLY A 327 -110.34 -31.70 -64.82
N SER A 328 -109.32 -32.55 -64.77
CA SER A 328 -109.17 -33.66 -65.72
C SER A 328 -110.31 -34.67 -65.62
N GLU A 329 -110.73 -35.05 -64.40
CA GLU A 329 -111.88 -35.96 -64.25
C GLU A 329 -113.20 -35.32 -64.73
N ALA A 330 -113.37 -34.00 -64.60
CA ALA A 330 -114.54 -33.30 -65.12
C ALA A 330 -114.53 -33.25 -66.65
N GLU A 331 -113.35 -33.09 -67.25
CA GLU A 331 -113.13 -33.10 -68.69
C GLU A 331 -113.34 -34.51 -69.29
N GLU A 332 -112.86 -35.57 -68.62
CA GLU A 332 -113.14 -36.97 -68.99
C GLU A 332 -114.65 -37.26 -68.96
N ARG A 333 -115.34 -36.91 -67.87
CA ARG A 333 -116.80 -37.04 -67.78
C ARG A 333 -117.55 -36.16 -68.80
N ALA A 334 -116.91 -35.13 -69.37
CA ALA A 334 -117.48 -34.36 -70.48
C ALA A 334 -117.29 -35.09 -71.82
N ARG A 335 -116.10 -35.69 -72.06
CA ARG A 335 -115.81 -36.54 -73.23
C ARG A 335 -116.73 -37.76 -73.30
N GLU A 336 -116.94 -38.47 -72.18
CA GLU A 336 -117.88 -39.61 -72.09
C GLU A 336 -119.30 -39.22 -72.50
N ARG A 337 -119.80 -38.07 -72.02
CA ARG A 337 -121.12 -37.56 -72.39
C ARG A 337 -121.19 -37.14 -73.86
N ALA A 338 -120.14 -36.52 -74.39
CA ALA A 338 -120.06 -36.17 -75.81
C ALA A 338 -120.15 -37.42 -76.69
N GLN A 339 -119.32 -38.44 -76.42
CA GLN A 339 -119.35 -39.73 -77.12
C GLN A 339 -120.72 -40.42 -77.03
N ALA A 340 -121.36 -40.40 -75.85
CA ALA A 340 -122.71 -40.94 -75.68
C ALA A 340 -123.76 -40.15 -76.51
N THR A 341 -123.61 -38.84 -76.66
CA THR A 341 -124.48 -38.04 -77.55
C THR A 341 -124.19 -38.28 -79.04
N GLU A 342 -122.93 -38.46 -79.44
CA GLU A 342 -122.51 -38.78 -80.81
C GLU A 342 -123.06 -40.14 -81.25
N LEU A 343 -122.91 -41.19 -80.42
CA LEU A 343 -123.49 -42.51 -80.67
C LEU A 343 -125.03 -42.46 -80.80
N ARG A 344 -125.69 -41.61 -80.00
CA ARG A 344 -127.14 -41.38 -80.10
C ARG A 344 -127.52 -40.63 -81.38
N VAL A 345 -126.70 -39.68 -81.85
CA VAL A 345 -126.91 -38.98 -83.12
C VAL A 345 -126.73 -39.94 -84.29
N ALA A 346 -125.65 -40.73 -84.34
CA ALA A 346 -125.43 -41.75 -85.35
C ALA A 346 -126.59 -42.77 -85.42
N GLY A 347 -127.13 -43.19 -84.27
CA GLY A 347 -128.30 -44.07 -84.19
C GLY A 347 -129.63 -43.41 -84.63
N LEU A 348 -129.72 -42.07 -84.64
CA LEU A 348 -130.84 -41.34 -85.24
C LEU A 348 -130.64 -41.13 -86.75
N GLU A 349 -129.41 -40.84 -87.18
CA GLU A 349 -129.02 -40.72 -88.58
C GLU A 349 -129.26 -42.04 -89.33
N GLN A 350 -128.87 -43.18 -88.74
CA GLN A 350 -129.16 -44.51 -89.31
C GLN A 350 -130.67 -44.72 -89.54
N ARG A 351 -131.50 -44.38 -88.55
CA ARG A 351 -132.98 -44.49 -88.69
C ARG A 351 -133.55 -43.54 -89.74
N ILE A 352 -132.93 -42.38 -89.94
CA ILE A 352 -133.29 -41.45 -91.00
C ILE A 352 -132.92 -42.04 -92.38
N SER A 353 -131.76 -42.70 -92.51
CA SER A 353 -131.42 -43.42 -93.75
C SER A 353 -132.35 -44.61 -94.02
N GLU A 354 -132.67 -45.43 -93.01
CA GLU A 354 -133.60 -46.56 -93.14
C GLU A 354 -135.00 -46.10 -93.60
N LEU A 355 -135.53 -45.02 -93.02
CA LEU A 355 -136.80 -44.41 -93.45
C LEU A 355 -136.71 -43.82 -94.86
N SER A 356 -135.57 -43.26 -95.25
CA SER A 356 -135.35 -42.69 -96.59
C SER A 356 -135.28 -43.77 -97.67
N GLU A 357 -134.63 -44.90 -97.39
CA GLU A 357 -134.61 -46.07 -98.28
C GLU A 357 -136.00 -46.68 -98.46
N LEU A 358 -136.75 -46.84 -97.36
CA LEU A 358 -138.13 -47.32 -97.41
C LEU A 358 -139.02 -46.37 -98.24
N LEU A 359 -138.94 -45.05 -98.03
CA LEU A 359 -139.68 -44.08 -98.83
C LEU A 359 -139.33 -44.17 -100.32
N GLY A 360 -138.03 -44.26 -100.63
CA GLY A 360 -137.53 -44.46 -101.99
C GLY A 360 -137.98 -45.79 -102.63
N SER A 361 -138.21 -46.83 -101.81
CA SER A 361 -138.76 -48.11 -102.28
C SER A 361 -140.26 -47.98 -102.65
N CYS A 362 -141.04 -47.26 -101.84
CA CYS A 362 -142.45 -47.00 -102.08
C CYS A 362 -142.69 -46.12 -103.32
N GLU A 363 -141.88 -45.07 -103.52
CA GLU A 363 -141.96 -44.22 -104.72
C GLU A 363 -141.65 -45.04 -105.99
N LYS A 364 -140.64 -45.92 -105.94
CA LYS A 364 -140.33 -46.86 -107.04
C LYS A 364 -141.43 -47.90 -107.26
N ALA A 365 -142.19 -48.32 -106.25
CA ALA A 365 -143.33 -49.22 -106.42
C ALA A 365 -144.48 -48.50 -107.16
N LYS A 366 -144.89 -47.35 -106.63
CA LYS A 366 -145.91 -46.45 -107.22
C LYS A 366 -145.63 -46.10 -108.68
N GLN A 367 -144.37 -45.82 -109.04
CA GLN A 367 -143.98 -45.58 -110.44
C GLN A 367 -144.21 -46.79 -111.36
N ARG A 368 -143.99 -48.03 -110.89
CA ARG A 368 -144.26 -49.24 -111.68
C ARG A 368 -145.77 -49.44 -111.89
N ASP A 369 -146.56 -49.27 -110.84
CA ASP A 369 -148.02 -49.41 -110.92
C ASP A 369 -148.62 -48.37 -111.87
N GLN A 370 -148.10 -47.15 -111.84
CA GLN A 370 -148.51 -46.06 -112.73
C GLN A 370 -148.17 -46.36 -114.21
N GLN A 371 -147.02 -46.99 -114.50
CA GLN A 371 -146.68 -47.49 -115.84
C GLN A 371 -147.58 -48.66 -116.28
N VAL A 372 -147.93 -49.58 -115.38
CA VAL A 372 -148.84 -50.70 -115.69
C VAL A 372 -150.25 -50.17 -115.98
N ALA A 373 -150.73 -49.19 -115.22
CA ALA A 373 -152.02 -48.54 -115.46
C ALA A 373 -152.08 -47.78 -116.79
N GLN A 374 -150.96 -47.22 -117.27
CA GLN A 374 -150.85 -46.64 -118.62
C GLN A 374 -150.99 -47.73 -119.69
N ARG A 375 -150.17 -48.79 -119.64
CA ARG A 375 -150.20 -49.91 -120.61
C ARG A 375 -151.59 -50.56 -120.72
N LEU A 376 -152.34 -50.66 -119.62
CA LEU A 376 -153.71 -51.19 -119.63
C LEU A 376 -154.72 -50.25 -120.29
N ARG A 377 -154.58 -48.92 -120.15
CA ARG A 377 -155.40 -47.94 -120.88
C ARG A 377 -155.11 -47.99 -122.38
N ASP A 378 -153.83 -48.05 -122.74
CA ASP A 378 -153.39 -48.15 -124.13
C ASP A 378 -153.91 -49.44 -124.79
N ARG A 379 -153.95 -50.56 -124.04
CA ARG A 379 -154.46 -51.84 -124.57
C ARG A 379 -155.98 -51.85 -124.79
N ILE A 380 -156.75 -51.10 -123.98
CA ILE A 380 -158.20 -50.95 -124.21
C ILE A 380 -158.44 -50.12 -125.49
N LEU A 381 -157.73 -48.99 -125.63
CA LEU A 381 -157.80 -48.16 -126.85
C LEU A 381 -157.41 -48.95 -128.11
N GLN A 382 -156.40 -49.82 -128.02
CA GLN A 382 -156.05 -50.74 -129.12
C GLN A 382 -157.22 -51.64 -129.50
N LEU A 383 -157.84 -52.35 -128.55
CA LEU A 383 -158.94 -53.29 -128.83
C LEU A 383 -160.19 -52.61 -129.44
N ASP A 384 -160.50 -51.37 -129.03
CA ASP A 384 -161.59 -50.58 -129.62
C ASP A 384 -161.28 -50.11 -131.06
N THR A 385 -160.01 -49.90 -131.41
CA THR A 385 -159.60 -49.62 -132.79
C THR A 385 -159.52 -50.89 -133.65
N GLU A 386 -158.97 -51.99 -133.12
CA GLU A 386 -158.81 -53.28 -133.79
C GLU A 386 -160.17 -53.82 -134.28
N ASN A 387 -161.24 -53.73 -133.47
CA ASN A 387 -162.60 -54.12 -133.88
C ASN A 387 -163.21 -53.27 -135.01
N LYS A 388 -162.73 -52.04 -135.23
CA LYS A 388 -163.22 -51.15 -136.32
C LYS A 388 -162.46 -51.33 -137.63
N THR A 389 -161.16 -51.63 -137.56
CA THR A 389 -160.32 -51.79 -138.76
C THR A 389 -160.27 -53.21 -139.29
N LEU A 390 -160.49 -54.25 -138.47
CA LEU A 390 -160.56 -55.63 -138.96
C LEU A 390 -161.76 -55.93 -139.89
N ALA A 391 -162.67 -54.97 -140.08
CA ALA A 391 -163.69 -55.00 -141.13
C ALA A 391 -163.25 -54.31 -142.45
N ILE A 392 -162.19 -53.50 -142.47
CA ILE A 392 -161.79 -52.67 -143.61
C ILE A 392 -160.24 -52.58 -143.73
N ALA A 393 -159.69 -53.34 -144.68
CA ALA A 393 -158.26 -53.39 -145.08
C ALA A 393 -157.27 -53.90 -144.00
N ALA A 394 -156.34 -54.83 -144.25
CA ALA A 394 -155.39 -55.03 -145.37
C ALA A 394 -154.20 -54.04 -145.40
N SER A 395 -152.97 -54.60 -145.49
CA SER A 395 -151.63 -53.98 -145.74
C SER A 395 -150.80 -53.30 -144.59
N SER A 396 -149.91 -54.10 -143.97
CA SER A 396 -148.42 -53.89 -143.87
C SER A 396 -147.66 -52.98 -142.82
N ARG A 397 -146.99 -53.63 -141.82
CA ARG A 397 -145.55 -53.52 -141.33
C ARG A 397 -144.85 -52.33 -140.53
N SER A 398 -144.42 -52.61 -139.26
CA SER A 398 -143.04 -52.61 -138.57
C SER A 398 -142.15 -51.40 -138.02
N SER A 399 -141.72 -51.49 -136.70
CA SER A 399 -140.33 -51.47 -135.99
C SER A 399 -139.40 -50.26 -135.49
N CYS A 400 -138.88 -50.32 -134.20
CA CYS A 400 -137.45 -50.19 -133.60
C CYS A 400 -136.69 -48.98 -132.81
N ASP A 401 -135.83 -49.34 -131.78
CA ASP A 401 -134.44 -48.97 -131.19
C ASP A 401 -133.97 -47.57 -130.52
N LEU A 402 -132.83 -47.25 -129.75
CA LEU A 402 -131.73 -47.81 -128.82
C LEU A 402 -130.75 -46.71 -128.11
N SER A 403 -129.83 -46.96 -127.09
CA SER A 403 -128.65 -46.06 -126.57
C SER A 403 -127.68 -46.53 -125.33
N LEU A 404 -126.74 -45.70 -124.73
CA LEU A 404 -125.49 -45.99 -123.84
C LEU A 404 -125.06 -44.86 -122.75
N ASP A 405 -123.96 -44.65 -121.92
CA ASP A 405 -122.54 -45.11 -121.47
C ASP A 405 -122.00 -44.32 -120.14
N GLU A 406 -120.80 -44.20 -119.42
CA GLU A 406 -119.35 -44.72 -119.19
C GLU A 406 -118.62 -44.19 -117.83
N SER A 407 -117.25 -44.25 -117.54
CA SER A 407 -116.52 -44.17 -116.16
C SER A 407 -114.93 -43.86 -116.00
N GLN A 408 -114.27 -43.64 -114.79
CA GLN A 408 -112.73 -43.64 -114.51
C GLN A 408 -112.07 -43.62 -113.04
N LEU A 409 -110.69 -43.68 -112.87
CA LEU A 409 -109.80 -44.12 -111.69
C LEU A 409 -108.70 -43.09 -111.13
N ASP A 410 -107.57 -43.24 -110.34
CA ASP A 410 -106.53 -44.24 -109.82
C ASP A 410 -105.64 -43.73 -108.56
N VAL A 411 -104.69 -44.52 -107.93
CA VAL A 411 -103.70 -44.16 -106.81
C VAL A 411 -102.29 -44.86 -106.84
N SER A 412 -101.13 -44.14 -106.78
CA SER A 412 -99.78 -44.79 -106.68
C SER A 412 -98.50 -44.06 -106.15
N VAL A 413 -98.46 -42.75 -105.84
CA VAL A 413 -97.20 -41.94 -105.81
C VAL A 413 -96.37 -41.91 -104.48
N LEU A 414 -96.77 -42.61 -103.42
CA LEU A 414 -96.27 -42.36 -102.05
C LEU A 414 -94.81 -42.79 -101.73
N LYS A 415 -94.12 -43.55 -102.59
CA LYS A 415 -92.95 -44.35 -102.14
C LYS A 415 -91.54 -43.78 -102.41
N GLU A 416 -91.38 -42.84 -103.35
CA GLU A 416 -90.04 -42.52 -103.88
C GLU A 416 -89.33 -41.32 -103.21
N LYS A 417 -90.05 -40.26 -102.85
CA LYS A 417 -89.43 -38.99 -102.41
C LYS A 417 -88.65 -39.09 -101.09
N MET A 418 -88.91 -40.09 -100.26
CA MET A 418 -88.25 -40.28 -98.96
C MET A 418 -86.80 -40.81 -99.06
N GLN A 419 -86.34 -41.28 -100.24
CA GLN A 419 -84.98 -41.80 -100.42
C GLN A 419 -83.98 -40.79 -101.03
N MET A 420 -84.43 -39.60 -101.46
CA MET A 420 -83.59 -38.65 -102.19
C MET A 420 -82.67 -37.82 -101.26
N VAL A 421 -83.19 -37.33 -100.14
CA VAL A 421 -82.48 -36.36 -99.27
C VAL A 421 -81.29 -36.98 -98.53
N LYS A 422 -81.33 -38.29 -98.22
CA LYS A 422 -80.20 -39.04 -97.62
C LYS A 422 -78.91 -39.01 -98.46
N ARG A 423 -78.99 -38.62 -99.74
CA ARG A 423 -77.85 -38.52 -100.67
C ARG A 423 -77.16 -37.14 -100.69
N LEU A 424 -77.78 -36.09 -100.15
CA LEU A 424 -77.23 -34.73 -100.16
C LEU A 424 -76.27 -34.43 -98.99
N LEU A 425 -76.20 -35.30 -97.99
CA LEU A 425 -75.37 -35.12 -96.79
C LEU A 425 -73.86 -35.42 -97.00
N MET A 426 -73.43 -35.87 -98.19
CA MET A 426 -72.04 -36.26 -98.47
C MET A 426 -71.33 -35.43 -99.55
N LEU A 427 -71.92 -34.33 -100.04
CA LEU A 427 -71.34 -33.49 -101.12
C LEU A 427 -71.29 -31.99 -100.76
N ALA A 428 -71.11 -31.66 -99.47
CA ALA A 428 -71.00 -30.29 -98.96
C ALA A 428 -69.64 -29.97 -98.29
N THR A 429 -68.64 -30.85 -98.45
CA THR A 429 -67.32 -30.74 -97.80
C THR A 429 -66.29 -29.90 -98.58
N GLN A 430 -66.64 -28.66 -98.93
CA GLN A 430 -65.66 -27.56 -99.10
C GLN A 430 -66.32 -26.16 -99.16
N LYS A 431 -65.76 -25.21 -98.39
CA LYS A 431 -65.75 -23.73 -98.62
C LYS A 431 -67.08 -23.04 -98.99
N ASN A 432 -67.72 -22.19 -98.18
CA ASN A 432 -67.22 -21.09 -97.35
C ASN A 432 -68.33 -20.55 -96.41
N PRO A 433 -68.00 -19.88 -95.30
CA PRO A 433 -68.86 -18.89 -94.64
C PRO A 433 -68.62 -17.47 -95.21
N ASP A 434 -69.70 -16.71 -95.41
CA ASP A 434 -69.74 -15.33 -95.95
C ASP A 434 -71.22 -14.87 -95.83
N GLN A 435 -71.65 -13.64 -95.52
CA GLN A 435 -71.03 -12.38 -95.00
C GLN A 435 -71.89 -11.91 -93.77
N ASN A 436 -71.90 -10.69 -93.20
CA ASN A 436 -71.52 -9.33 -93.63
C ASN A 436 -71.40 -8.36 -92.41
N ILE A 437 -71.20 -7.06 -92.67
CA ILE A 437 -70.98 -5.91 -91.76
C ILE A 437 -69.48 -5.80 -91.36
N GLN A 438 -68.70 -4.78 -91.79
CA GLN A 438 -69.06 -3.50 -92.44
C GLN A 438 -67.98 -2.98 -93.43
N ASP A 439 -68.43 -2.62 -94.64
CA ASP A 439 -68.00 -1.60 -95.62
C ASP A 439 -66.58 -0.96 -95.65
N LEU A 440 -66.03 -0.93 -96.88
CA LEU A 440 -65.52 0.24 -97.65
C LEU A 440 -64.32 1.08 -97.13
N ALA A 441 -63.39 1.58 -97.97
CA ALA A 441 -63.16 1.35 -99.41
C ALA A 441 -61.74 1.76 -99.86
N ASP A 442 -61.24 1.03 -100.87
CA ASP A 442 -60.46 1.47 -102.05
C ASP A 442 -59.10 2.22 -101.96
N SER A 443 -58.41 2.11 -103.10
CA SER A 443 -57.30 2.95 -103.60
C SER A 443 -55.93 2.88 -102.91
N GLU A 444 -55.23 1.80 -103.20
CA GLU A 444 -53.90 1.93 -103.84
C GLU A 444 -54.00 2.91 -105.05
N PRO A 445 -53.04 3.81 -105.23
CA PRO A 445 -51.95 3.43 -106.13
C PRO A 445 -50.55 3.88 -105.70
N SER A 446 -49.66 2.88 -105.60
CA SER A 446 -48.23 2.92 -105.90
C SER A 446 -47.79 4.09 -106.80
N SER A 447 -46.93 4.97 -106.27
CA SER A 447 -45.66 5.37 -106.89
C SER A 447 -44.81 6.24 -105.92
N GLU A 448 -43.63 6.64 -106.38
CA GLU A 448 -42.83 7.80 -105.92
C GLU A 448 -42.27 7.80 -104.48
N LYS A 449 -41.15 7.09 -104.30
CA LYS A 449 -39.79 7.58 -103.91
C LYS A 449 -39.58 8.56 -102.73
N GLY A 450 -40.60 9.09 -102.05
CA GLY A 450 -40.46 9.98 -100.89
C GLY A 450 -40.24 9.25 -99.56
N SER A 451 -40.85 8.06 -99.40
CA SER A 451 -40.79 7.27 -98.15
C SER A 451 -39.37 6.90 -97.74
N ALA A 452 -38.49 6.62 -98.69
CA ALA A 452 -37.08 6.31 -98.42
C ALA A 452 -36.33 7.48 -97.73
N LEU A 453 -36.65 8.73 -98.08
CA LEU A 453 -36.06 9.91 -97.45
C LEU A 453 -36.60 10.16 -96.04
N VAL A 454 -37.89 9.87 -95.80
CA VAL A 454 -38.51 9.99 -94.47
C VAL A 454 -37.89 8.95 -93.51
N TYR A 455 -37.86 7.67 -93.89
CA TYR A 455 -37.20 6.64 -93.08
C TYR A 455 -35.68 6.89 -92.92
N GLN A 456 -35.03 7.55 -93.88
CA GLN A 456 -33.63 7.95 -93.75
C GLN A 456 -33.44 9.14 -92.78
N GLN A 457 -34.38 10.09 -92.72
CA GLN A 457 -34.39 11.16 -91.70
C GLN A 457 -34.69 10.60 -90.31
N GLU A 458 -35.66 9.69 -90.16
CA GLU A 458 -35.94 9.01 -88.88
C GLU A 458 -34.71 8.23 -88.39
N LEU A 459 -34.03 7.50 -89.28
CA LEU A 459 -32.75 6.84 -88.97
C LEU A 459 -31.62 7.82 -88.64
N GLN A 460 -31.61 9.04 -89.17
CA GLN A 460 -30.65 10.08 -88.79
C GLN A 460 -30.98 10.66 -87.42
N GLN A 461 -32.24 11.01 -87.15
CA GLN A 461 -32.70 11.50 -85.85
C GLN A 461 -32.42 10.47 -84.75
N LEU A 462 -32.75 9.20 -84.96
CA LEU A 462 -32.47 8.12 -83.99
C LEU A 462 -30.96 7.92 -83.75
N ARG A 463 -30.11 8.17 -84.76
CA ARG A 463 -28.64 8.15 -84.60
C ARG A 463 -28.13 9.37 -83.83
N GLU A 464 -28.67 10.56 -84.07
CA GLU A 464 -28.35 11.75 -83.30
C GLU A 464 -28.79 11.61 -81.83
N GLU A 465 -29.97 11.05 -81.58
CA GLU A 465 -30.46 10.74 -80.24
C GLU A 465 -29.59 9.69 -79.56
N PHE A 466 -29.17 8.65 -80.27
CA PHE A 466 -28.23 7.66 -79.75
C PHE A 466 -26.87 8.26 -79.39
N GLU A 467 -26.29 9.12 -80.24
CA GLU A 467 -25.03 9.82 -79.92
C GLU A 467 -25.21 10.84 -78.78
N ARG A 468 -26.34 11.56 -78.71
CA ARG A 468 -26.69 12.42 -77.57
C ARG A 468 -26.82 11.61 -76.27
N TYR A 469 -27.44 10.43 -76.33
CA TYR A 469 -27.58 9.51 -75.20
C TYR A 469 -26.23 8.93 -74.76
N LYS A 470 -25.40 8.49 -75.70
CA LYS A 470 -24.03 8.00 -75.50
C LYS A 470 -23.12 9.07 -74.88
N LEU A 471 -23.22 10.32 -75.31
CA LEU A 471 -22.53 11.46 -74.70
C LEU A 471 -23.03 11.73 -73.27
N ARG A 472 -24.36 11.74 -73.03
CA ARG A 472 -24.93 11.84 -71.67
C ARG A 472 -24.45 10.70 -70.76
N ALA A 473 -24.51 9.46 -71.22
CA ALA A 473 -24.04 8.29 -70.48
C ALA A 473 -22.54 8.38 -70.17
N GLN A 474 -21.71 8.83 -71.13
CA GLN A 474 -20.27 9.03 -70.89
C GLN A 474 -20.00 10.16 -69.88
N VAL A 475 -20.77 11.25 -69.88
CA VAL A 475 -20.66 12.33 -68.88
C VAL A 475 -21.11 11.85 -67.50
N VAL A 476 -22.21 11.09 -67.41
CA VAL A 476 -22.67 10.49 -66.15
C VAL A 476 -21.65 9.50 -65.60
N LEU A 477 -21.06 8.65 -66.44
CA LEU A 477 -19.99 7.71 -66.04
C LEU A 477 -18.72 8.45 -65.61
N LYS A 478 -18.27 9.49 -66.32
CA LYS A 478 -17.12 10.31 -65.91
C LYS A 478 -17.36 11.01 -64.57
N ASN A 479 -18.54 11.62 -64.38
CA ASN A 479 -18.91 12.26 -63.12
C ASN A 479 -19.09 11.26 -61.97
N LYS A 480 -19.54 10.03 -62.26
CA LYS A 480 -19.62 8.96 -61.28
C LYS A 480 -18.22 8.47 -60.89
N ASN A 481 -17.37 8.09 -61.85
CA ASN A 481 -15.98 7.68 -61.58
C ASN A 481 -15.18 8.77 -60.83
N ALA A 482 -15.46 10.06 -61.07
CA ALA A 482 -14.84 11.16 -60.30
C ALA A 482 -15.29 11.18 -58.83
N LYS A 483 -16.58 10.96 -58.54
CA LYS A 483 -17.11 10.89 -57.17
C LYS A 483 -16.69 9.61 -56.46
N ASP A 484 -16.84 8.47 -57.11
CA ASP A 484 -16.41 7.16 -56.62
C ASP A 484 -14.88 7.17 -56.34
N GLY A 485 -14.10 7.91 -57.15
CA GLY A 485 -12.66 8.12 -56.93
C GLY A 485 -12.29 9.12 -55.81
N CYS A 486 -13.19 10.03 -55.41
CA CYS A 486 -13.01 10.82 -54.19
C CYS A 486 -13.33 9.97 -52.96
N GLN A 487 -14.45 9.24 -52.97
CA GLN A 487 -14.85 8.33 -51.90
C GLN A 487 -13.84 7.20 -51.70
N ALA A 488 -13.19 6.71 -52.76
CA ALA A 488 -12.11 5.73 -52.65
C ALA A 488 -10.92 6.28 -51.85
N LYS A 489 -10.54 7.55 -52.05
CA LYS A 489 -9.45 8.21 -51.30
C LYS A 489 -9.84 8.49 -49.85
N GLU A 490 -11.05 9.00 -49.60
CA GLU A 490 -11.58 9.18 -48.25
C GLU A 490 -11.58 7.86 -47.47
N LEU A 491 -11.91 6.73 -48.13
CA LEU A 491 -11.84 5.38 -47.55
C LEU A 491 -10.41 4.83 -47.41
N GLU A 492 -9.44 5.35 -48.16
CA GLU A 492 -8.01 4.99 -48.08
C GLU A 492 -7.35 5.77 -46.92
N GLU A 493 -7.56 7.08 -46.85
CA GLU A 493 -7.15 7.96 -45.75
C GLU A 493 -7.71 7.48 -44.39
N VAL A 494 -8.97 7.03 -44.33
CA VAL A 494 -9.57 6.45 -43.11
C VAL A 494 -9.00 5.06 -42.78
N ARG A 495 -8.52 4.29 -43.76
CA ARG A 495 -7.80 3.03 -43.49
C ARG A 495 -6.41 3.27 -42.94
N ASP A 496 -5.70 4.27 -43.45
CA ASP A 496 -4.37 4.65 -42.98
C ASP A 496 -4.42 5.26 -41.57
N GLN A 497 -5.44 6.08 -41.28
CA GLN A 497 -5.72 6.51 -39.90
C GLN A 497 -6.03 5.33 -38.98
N LEU A 498 -6.71 4.28 -39.48
CA LEU A 498 -6.98 3.05 -38.72
C LEU A 498 -5.75 2.16 -38.52
N SER A 499 -4.81 2.08 -39.47
CA SER A 499 -3.53 1.37 -39.25
C SER A 499 -2.65 2.16 -38.29
N GLU A 500 -2.50 3.47 -38.45
CA GLU A 500 -1.80 4.34 -37.51
C GLU A 500 -2.34 4.21 -36.07
N LEU A 501 -3.67 4.22 -35.89
CA LEU A 501 -4.29 4.06 -34.56
C LEU A 501 -4.05 2.66 -33.98
N ARG A 502 -4.02 1.61 -34.82
CA ARG A 502 -3.68 0.25 -34.38
C ARG A 502 -2.21 0.11 -33.99
N GLU A 503 -1.29 0.69 -34.75
CA GLU A 503 0.14 0.71 -34.42
C GLU A 503 0.40 1.50 -33.14
N LYS A 504 -0.22 2.68 -32.98
CA LYS A 504 -0.16 3.47 -31.74
C LYS A 504 -0.72 2.69 -30.54
N TYR A 505 -1.83 1.98 -30.72
CA TYR A 505 -2.39 1.10 -29.67
C TYR A 505 -1.47 -0.08 -29.32
N ILE A 506 -0.88 -0.75 -30.32
CA ILE A 506 0.07 -1.85 -30.12
C ILE A 506 1.34 -1.35 -29.40
N ASN A 507 1.88 -0.21 -29.81
CA ASN A 507 3.06 0.39 -29.16
C ASN A 507 2.77 0.81 -27.72
N LEU A 508 1.62 1.45 -27.45
CA LEU A 508 1.17 1.76 -26.08
C LEU A 508 0.95 0.50 -25.24
N ARG A 509 0.43 -0.58 -25.84
CA ARG A 509 0.25 -1.86 -25.16
C ARG A 509 1.60 -2.47 -24.77
N ILE A 510 2.55 -2.53 -25.71
CA ILE A 510 3.91 -3.03 -25.47
C ILE A 510 4.59 -2.21 -24.36
N GLN A 511 4.52 -0.87 -24.42
CA GLN A 511 5.08 0.00 -23.38
C GLN A 511 4.43 -0.22 -22.00
N SER A 512 3.12 -0.51 -21.95
CA SER A 512 2.43 -0.89 -20.70
C SER A 512 2.92 -2.25 -20.18
N ASP A 513 3.01 -3.26 -21.05
CA ASP A 513 3.48 -4.60 -20.69
C ASP A 513 4.96 -4.61 -20.25
N GLU A 514 5.80 -3.78 -20.88
CA GLU A 514 7.21 -3.55 -20.52
C GLU A 514 7.33 -2.82 -19.17
N ALA A 515 6.56 -1.77 -18.93
CA ALA A 515 6.55 -1.06 -17.65
C ALA A 515 6.04 -1.96 -16.51
N GLU A 516 5.00 -2.76 -16.74
CA GLU A 516 4.55 -3.78 -15.79
C GLU A 516 5.65 -4.81 -15.50
N ALA A 517 6.40 -5.26 -16.52
CA ALA A 517 7.51 -6.21 -16.34
C ALA A 517 8.66 -5.61 -15.51
N GLN A 518 9.05 -4.36 -15.77
CA GLN A 518 10.05 -3.63 -14.99
C GLN A 518 9.61 -3.42 -13.54
N HIS A 519 8.33 -3.08 -13.31
CA HIS A 519 7.78 -2.96 -11.95
C HIS A 519 7.72 -4.31 -11.23
N ARG A 520 7.37 -5.42 -11.91
CA ARG A 520 7.42 -6.77 -11.33
C ARG A 520 8.83 -7.15 -10.89
N GLN A 521 9.83 -6.99 -11.78
CA GLN A 521 11.24 -7.23 -11.46
C GLN A 521 11.71 -6.42 -10.25
N GLN A 522 11.42 -5.11 -10.24
CA GLN A 522 11.74 -4.23 -9.12
C GLN A 522 11.04 -4.56 -7.80
N MET A 523 9.87 -5.21 -7.84
CA MET A 523 9.18 -5.70 -6.64
C MET A 523 9.78 -7.03 -6.17
N GLU A 524 10.11 -7.94 -7.09
CA GLU A 524 10.82 -9.19 -6.81
C GLU A 524 12.21 -8.94 -6.21
N GLU A 525 12.98 -7.98 -6.74
CA GLU A 525 14.27 -7.54 -6.19
C GLU A 525 14.14 -7.01 -4.77
N ARG A 526 13.19 -6.09 -4.52
CA ARG A 526 12.93 -5.56 -3.17
C ARG A 526 12.47 -6.65 -2.21
N GLN A 527 11.64 -7.58 -2.67
CA GLN A 527 11.18 -8.71 -1.86
C GLN A 527 12.34 -9.66 -1.51
N GLN A 528 13.25 -9.93 -2.45
CA GLN A 528 14.48 -10.69 -2.18
C GLN A 528 15.41 -9.97 -1.20
N GLN A 529 15.58 -8.65 -1.32
CA GLN A 529 16.37 -7.83 -0.38
C GLN A 529 15.78 -7.89 1.04
N VAL A 530 14.46 -7.74 1.20
CA VAL A 530 13.78 -7.86 2.50
C VAL A 530 13.95 -9.25 3.10
N VAL A 531 13.80 -10.33 2.31
CA VAL A 531 14.02 -11.71 2.80
C VAL A 531 15.49 -11.93 3.19
N ALA A 532 16.45 -11.40 2.44
CA ALA A 532 17.87 -11.48 2.78
C ALA A 532 18.20 -10.73 4.09
N GLN A 533 17.64 -9.52 4.28
CA GLN A 533 17.77 -8.75 5.53
C GLN A 533 17.14 -9.47 6.72
N GLN A 534 15.93 -10.02 6.57
CA GLN A 534 15.28 -10.83 7.61
C GLN A 534 16.11 -12.05 7.99
N HIS A 535 16.71 -12.74 7.01
CA HIS A 535 17.58 -13.89 7.25
C HIS A 535 18.88 -13.49 7.95
N ALA A 536 19.53 -12.39 7.53
CA ALA A 536 20.73 -11.87 8.18
C ALA A 536 20.45 -11.47 9.64
N HIS A 537 19.40 -10.68 9.89
CA HIS A 537 19.03 -10.26 11.24
C HIS A 537 18.65 -11.45 12.14
N ARG A 538 17.98 -12.47 11.58
CA ARG A 538 17.74 -13.73 12.29
C ARG A 538 19.04 -14.45 12.68
N GLN A 539 20.02 -14.52 11.78
CA GLN A 539 21.33 -15.10 12.09
C GLN A 539 22.10 -14.29 13.14
N GLU A 540 21.96 -12.96 13.16
CA GLU A 540 22.53 -12.11 14.20
C GLU A 540 21.88 -12.35 15.57
N LEU A 541 20.55 -12.44 15.62
CA LEU A 541 19.81 -12.83 16.83
C LEU A 541 20.25 -14.21 17.34
N GLU A 542 20.27 -15.22 16.47
CA GLU A 542 20.71 -16.58 16.82
C GLU A 542 22.16 -16.61 17.32
N ARG A 543 23.06 -15.75 16.81
CA ARG A 543 24.43 -15.57 17.34
C ARG A 543 24.47 -14.87 18.70
N VAL A 544 23.71 -13.79 18.89
CA VAL A 544 23.70 -13.03 20.15
C VAL A 544 23.05 -13.84 21.27
N GLU A 545 22.00 -14.61 20.97
CA GLU A 545 21.45 -15.57 21.93
C GLU A 545 22.45 -16.68 22.29
N ALA A 546 23.22 -17.20 21.32
CA ALA A 546 24.27 -18.18 21.60
C ALA A 546 25.36 -17.60 22.51
N GLN A 547 25.83 -16.38 22.24
CA GLN A 547 26.79 -15.67 23.10
C GLN A 547 26.26 -15.49 24.52
N HIS A 548 24.99 -15.07 24.70
CA HIS A 548 24.40 -14.93 26.03
C HIS A 548 24.15 -16.28 26.73
N ARG A 549 23.93 -17.39 26.00
CA ARG A 549 23.91 -18.74 26.58
C ARG A 549 25.29 -19.16 27.08
N ASP A 550 26.35 -18.91 26.31
CA ASP A 550 27.73 -19.21 26.70
C ASP A 550 28.21 -18.35 27.90
N GLU A 551 27.84 -17.05 27.93
CA GLU A 551 28.06 -16.14 29.06
C GLU A 551 27.38 -16.67 30.34
N LEU A 552 26.12 -17.10 30.25
CA LEU A 552 25.38 -17.67 31.38
C LEU A 552 26.02 -18.97 31.90
N LEU A 553 26.30 -19.93 31.01
CA LEU A 553 26.95 -21.19 31.37
C LEU A 553 28.33 -20.95 32.03
N ARG A 554 29.06 -19.93 31.58
CA ARG A 554 30.32 -19.52 32.22
C ARG A 554 30.10 -19.00 33.64
N LEU A 555 29.14 -18.08 33.84
CA LEU A 555 28.83 -17.52 35.16
C LEU A 555 28.32 -18.58 36.14
N GLU A 556 27.50 -19.52 35.66
CA GLU A 556 27.09 -20.70 36.42
C GLU A 556 28.29 -21.55 36.84
N ALA A 557 29.20 -21.87 35.91
CA ALA A 557 30.41 -22.63 36.21
C ALA A 557 31.36 -21.89 37.18
N GLU A 558 31.40 -20.56 37.16
CA GLU A 558 32.15 -19.76 38.13
C GLU A 558 31.47 -19.72 39.50
N LEU A 559 30.13 -19.69 39.58
CA LEU A 559 29.37 -19.84 40.83
C LEU A 559 29.49 -21.26 41.43
N HIS A 560 29.51 -22.30 40.61
CA HIS A 560 29.76 -23.67 41.08
C HIS A 560 31.15 -23.80 41.71
N LYS A 561 32.20 -23.27 41.04
CA LYS A 561 33.56 -23.21 41.60
C LYS A 561 33.65 -22.38 42.88
N GLN A 562 32.84 -21.31 43.03
CA GLN A 562 32.76 -20.56 44.28
C GLN A 562 32.12 -21.39 45.40
N ARG A 563 31.00 -22.08 45.12
CA ARG A 563 30.31 -22.98 46.06
C ARG A 563 31.23 -24.12 46.53
N GLU A 564 31.92 -24.77 45.60
CA GLU A 564 32.91 -25.82 45.88
C GLU A 564 34.02 -25.32 46.82
N ARG A 565 34.59 -24.13 46.54
CA ARG A 565 35.60 -23.50 47.41
C ARG A 565 35.05 -23.16 48.78
N THR A 566 33.82 -22.66 48.89
CA THR A 566 33.21 -22.38 50.21
C THR A 566 32.90 -23.65 50.98
N MET A 567 32.50 -24.75 50.32
CA MET A 567 32.33 -26.04 50.98
C MET A 567 33.67 -26.57 51.49
N ALA A 568 34.71 -26.62 50.64
CA ALA A 568 36.04 -27.07 51.05
C ALA A 568 36.62 -26.23 52.21
N LEU A 569 36.40 -24.91 52.22
CA LEU A 569 36.80 -24.05 53.34
C LEU A 569 36.00 -24.34 54.62
N LEU A 570 34.72 -24.68 54.52
CA LEU A 570 33.91 -25.11 55.67
C LEU A 570 34.40 -26.47 56.17
N ASP A 571 34.62 -27.45 55.29
CA ASP A 571 35.18 -28.77 55.62
C ASP A 571 36.56 -28.64 56.32
N GLU A 572 37.42 -27.72 55.86
CA GLU A 572 38.69 -27.39 56.51
C GLU A 572 38.49 -26.80 57.92
N LYS A 573 37.54 -25.85 58.09
CA LYS A 573 37.23 -25.27 59.41
C LYS A 573 36.59 -26.28 60.35
N ASP A 574 35.70 -27.16 59.88
CA ASP A 574 35.09 -28.19 60.71
C ASP A 574 36.13 -29.24 61.14
N GLN A 575 37.07 -29.63 60.27
CA GLN A 575 38.22 -30.43 60.68
C GLN A 575 39.14 -29.70 61.68
N GLU A 576 39.34 -28.38 61.56
CA GLU A 576 40.05 -27.61 62.59
C GLU A 576 39.28 -27.58 63.92
N LEU A 577 37.96 -27.43 63.90
CA LEU A 577 37.11 -27.52 65.09
C LEU A 577 37.14 -28.93 65.70
N GLU A 578 37.21 -29.99 64.91
CA GLU A 578 37.41 -31.37 65.40
C GLU A 578 38.80 -31.59 65.99
N ARG A 579 39.86 -31.03 65.39
CA ARG A 579 41.21 -31.03 65.96
C ARG A 579 41.23 -30.28 67.30
N LEU A 580 40.61 -29.10 67.37
CA LEU A 580 40.51 -28.32 68.61
C LEU A 580 39.66 -29.04 69.67
N ARG A 581 38.49 -29.60 69.31
CA ARG A 581 37.65 -30.41 70.20
C ARG A 581 38.37 -31.65 70.71
N SER A 582 39.12 -32.35 69.87
CA SER A 582 39.89 -33.54 70.28
C SER A 582 41.11 -33.20 71.13
N THR A 583 41.80 -32.07 70.89
CA THR A 583 42.84 -31.57 71.81
C THR A 583 42.25 -31.13 73.15
N VAL A 584 41.13 -30.40 73.17
CA VAL A 584 40.42 -30.01 74.41
C VAL A 584 39.92 -31.24 75.16
N THR A 585 39.40 -32.26 74.45
CA THR A 585 38.98 -33.53 75.05
C THR A 585 40.19 -34.28 75.64
N SER A 586 41.35 -34.24 74.98
CA SER A 586 42.59 -34.86 75.46
C SER A 586 43.14 -34.13 76.69
N CYS A 587 43.14 -32.79 76.70
CA CYS A 587 43.50 -31.97 77.86
C CYS A 587 42.53 -32.19 79.03
N SER A 588 41.22 -32.24 78.77
CA SER A 588 40.19 -32.55 79.77
C SER A 588 40.39 -33.96 80.37
N ARG A 589 40.72 -34.95 79.53
CA ARG A 589 41.03 -36.32 79.97
C ARG A 589 42.31 -36.43 80.79
N ASN A 590 43.26 -35.51 80.60
CA ASN A 590 44.46 -35.39 81.43
C ASN A 590 44.19 -34.62 82.75
N ILE A 591 43.06 -33.92 82.87
CA ILE A 591 42.62 -33.27 84.12
C ILE A 591 41.79 -34.25 84.97
N SER A 592 41.04 -35.17 84.35
CA SER A 592 40.20 -36.14 85.04
C SER A 592 40.92 -37.27 85.81
N ASP A 593 42.26 -37.26 85.86
CA ASP A 593 43.08 -38.30 86.53
C ASP A 593 43.79 -37.78 87.81
N VAL A 594 43.65 -36.48 88.14
CA VAL A 594 44.24 -35.88 89.36
C VAL A 594 43.31 -34.86 90.02
N THR A 595 42.22 -35.34 90.65
CA THR A 595 41.72 -34.89 91.97
C THR A 595 40.46 -35.68 92.35
N ASP A 596 40.64 -36.79 93.07
CA ASP A 596 39.65 -37.23 94.07
C ASP A 596 40.12 -36.72 95.45
N GLY A 597 39.18 -36.44 96.36
CA GLY A 597 39.42 -35.73 97.62
C GLY A 597 38.89 -34.29 97.58
N GLY A 598 37.61 -34.12 97.93
CA GLY A 598 36.95 -32.81 97.94
C GLY A 598 37.15 -32.02 99.23
N GLN A 599 37.01 -30.70 99.14
CA GLN A 599 36.71 -29.83 100.28
C GLN A 599 35.92 -28.59 99.83
N GLU A 600 34.94 -28.19 100.64
CA GLU A 600 34.04 -27.07 100.33
C GLU A 600 34.71 -25.71 100.63
N VAL A 601 34.76 -24.82 99.64
CA VAL A 601 34.73 -23.36 99.83
C VAL A 601 33.82 -22.80 98.74
N GLY A 602 32.85 -21.95 99.10
CA GLY A 602 31.78 -21.52 98.20
C GLY A 602 31.90 -20.09 97.70
N SER A 603 31.11 -19.82 96.65
CA SER A 603 30.77 -18.51 96.07
C SER A 603 31.87 -17.77 95.28
N ASP A 604 31.40 -16.88 94.40
CA ASP A 604 32.13 -15.77 93.80
C ASP A 604 33.31 -16.16 92.89
N SER A 605 33.08 -17.13 91.99
CA SER A 605 33.97 -17.37 90.84
C SER A 605 33.25 -17.70 89.52
N GLU A 606 31.93 -17.94 89.51
CA GLU A 606 31.19 -18.12 88.25
C GLU A 606 30.95 -16.79 87.54
N ASP A 607 30.56 -15.73 88.25
CA ASP A 607 30.34 -14.41 87.64
C ASP A 607 31.61 -13.79 87.04
N ASP A 608 32.79 -14.04 87.64
CA ASP A 608 34.05 -13.54 87.09
C ASP A 608 34.53 -14.41 85.91
N ASN A 609 34.28 -15.74 85.93
CA ASN A 609 34.51 -16.59 84.75
C ASN A 609 33.54 -16.23 83.59
N ILE A 610 32.27 -15.95 83.87
CA ILE A 610 31.29 -15.49 82.87
C ILE A 610 31.64 -14.09 82.36
N SER A 611 32.05 -13.17 83.24
CA SER A 611 32.49 -11.82 82.86
C SER A 611 33.79 -11.84 82.07
N GLN A 612 34.72 -12.73 82.39
CA GLN A 612 36.01 -12.87 81.71
C GLN A 612 35.85 -13.62 80.38
N ALA A 613 34.98 -14.65 80.32
CA ALA A 613 34.57 -15.29 79.08
C ALA A 613 33.81 -14.31 78.17
N LEU A 614 32.93 -13.47 78.72
CA LEU A 614 32.30 -12.38 77.96
C LEU A 614 33.35 -11.39 77.44
N ARG A 615 34.28 -10.91 78.28
CA ARG A 615 35.38 -10.01 77.82
C ARG A 615 36.31 -10.63 76.78
N GLN A 616 36.44 -11.97 76.75
CA GLN A 616 37.16 -12.69 75.70
C GLN A 616 36.29 -12.98 74.46
N ALA A 617 34.97 -13.08 74.63
CA ALA A 617 33.97 -13.31 73.59
C ALA A 617 33.27 -12.01 73.11
N THR A 618 33.76 -10.83 73.49
CA THR A 618 33.30 -9.53 72.99
C THR A 618 34.17 -9.05 71.83
N PRO A 619 33.83 -9.36 70.56
CA PRO A 619 34.33 -8.61 69.40
C PRO A 619 33.65 -7.23 69.33
N THR A 620 33.38 -6.56 70.45
CA THR A 620 32.46 -5.42 70.48
C THR A 620 33.05 -4.20 69.79
N GLU A 621 34.34 -3.92 69.97
CA GLU A 621 35.03 -2.87 69.22
C GLU A 621 35.11 -3.20 67.72
N SER A 622 35.50 -4.43 67.34
CA SER A 622 35.58 -4.83 65.94
C SER A 622 34.22 -4.94 65.25
N THR A 623 33.15 -5.26 65.99
CA THR A 623 31.76 -5.31 65.50
C THR A 623 31.15 -3.90 65.41
N LEU A 624 31.43 -3.01 66.36
CA LEU A 624 31.05 -1.59 66.27
C LEU A 624 31.78 -0.89 65.13
N LEU A 625 33.08 -1.18 64.92
CA LEU A 625 33.84 -0.67 63.78
C LEU A 625 33.32 -1.24 62.45
N LEU A 626 32.98 -2.53 62.40
CA LEU A 626 32.36 -3.13 61.21
C LEU A 626 30.97 -2.54 60.94
N TYR A 627 30.17 -2.27 61.97
CA TYR A 627 28.88 -1.60 61.84
C TYR A 627 29.02 -0.14 61.39
N ALA A 628 30.02 0.59 61.91
CA ALA A 628 30.33 1.96 61.51
C ALA A 628 30.84 2.03 60.05
N ASP A 629 31.68 1.10 59.62
CA ASP A 629 32.11 0.95 58.23
C ASP A 629 30.94 0.59 57.30
N GLN A 630 30.06 -0.34 57.72
CA GLN A 630 28.82 -0.63 56.98
C GLN A 630 27.90 0.59 56.88
N LEU A 631 27.75 1.37 57.96
CA LEU A 631 26.96 2.59 57.97
C LEU A 631 27.58 3.65 57.05
N ALA A 632 28.88 3.91 57.13
CA ALA A 632 29.60 4.84 56.26
C ALA A 632 29.47 4.45 54.78
N ARG A 633 29.56 3.15 54.45
CA ARG A 633 29.29 2.65 53.08
C ARG A 633 27.85 2.95 52.66
N LYS A 634 26.85 2.73 53.52
CA LYS A 634 25.44 3.05 53.23
C LYS A 634 25.20 4.55 53.11
N GLU A 635 25.93 5.40 53.84
CA GLU A 635 25.86 6.86 53.70
C GLU A 635 26.52 7.35 52.40
N VAL A 636 27.62 6.74 51.98
CA VAL A 636 28.27 7.01 50.68
C VAL A 636 27.38 6.53 49.52
N GLU A 637 26.78 5.35 49.61
CA GLU A 637 25.79 4.84 48.66
C GLU A 637 24.56 5.77 48.59
N ALA A 638 23.97 6.13 49.73
CA ALA A 638 22.84 7.05 49.79
C ALA A 638 23.20 8.45 49.24
N SER A 639 24.42 8.93 49.48
CA SER A 639 24.91 10.20 48.92
C SER A 639 25.15 10.12 47.41
N ARG A 640 25.64 8.98 46.90
CA ARG A 640 25.73 8.70 45.45
C ARG A 640 24.35 8.66 44.82
N LEU A 641 23.39 7.97 45.45
CA LEU A 641 22.00 7.89 44.98
C LEU A 641 21.28 9.25 45.02
N ARG A 642 21.48 10.08 46.05
CA ARG A 642 20.98 11.47 46.09
C ARG A 642 21.55 12.32 44.96
N ARG A 643 22.87 12.26 44.71
CA ARG A 643 23.51 12.97 43.58
C ARG A 643 23.01 12.47 42.23
N GLN A 644 22.81 11.16 42.06
CA GLN A 644 22.24 10.59 40.84
C GLN A 644 20.77 10.99 40.66
N LYS A 645 19.97 11.01 41.74
CA LYS A 645 18.60 11.53 41.72
C LYS A 645 18.57 12.98 41.26
N HIS A 646 19.37 13.86 41.87
CA HIS A 646 19.38 15.28 41.50
C HIS A 646 19.80 15.51 40.04
N ARG A 647 20.78 14.76 39.51
CA ARG A 647 21.10 14.80 38.07
C ARG A 647 19.93 14.38 37.20
N LEU A 648 19.21 13.32 37.57
CA LEU A 648 18.00 12.90 36.84
C LEU A 648 16.84 13.90 36.98
N GLU A 649 16.73 14.63 38.10
CA GLU A 649 15.79 15.75 38.27
C GLU A 649 16.18 16.95 37.39
N GLU A 650 17.48 17.29 37.33
CA GLU A 650 18.05 18.31 36.43
C GLU A 650 17.84 17.95 34.95
N ASP A 651 18.10 16.69 34.56
CA ASP A 651 17.88 16.18 33.21
C ASP A 651 16.38 16.20 32.85
N LEU A 652 15.49 15.80 33.76
CA LEU A 652 14.04 15.88 33.57
C LEU A 652 13.56 17.32 33.40
N HIS A 653 14.06 18.27 34.21
CA HIS A 653 13.72 19.68 34.04
C HIS A 653 14.26 20.28 32.74
N GLN A 654 15.47 19.89 32.31
CA GLN A 654 15.99 20.27 31.00
C GLN A 654 15.17 19.68 29.85
N LEU A 655 14.71 18.43 29.97
CA LEU A 655 13.84 17.79 28.96
C LEU A 655 12.46 18.45 28.93
N GLN A 656 11.87 18.79 30.09
CA GLN A 656 10.63 19.56 30.17
C GLN A 656 10.77 20.94 29.52
N ALA A 657 11.85 21.68 29.81
CA ALA A 657 12.12 22.97 29.19
C ALA A 657 12.32 22.86 27.66
N LYS A 658 13.02 21.82 27.18
CA LYS A 658 13.16 21.54 25.74
C LYS A 658 11.83 21.18 25.08
N LEU A 659 10.96 20.41 25.76
CA LEU A 659 9.63 20.07 25.27
C LEU A 659 8.71 21.30 25.18
N ILE A 660 8.73 22.18 26.19
CA ILE A 660 7.98 23.43 26.17
C ILE A 660 8.49 24.33 25.03
N ALA A 661 9.79 24.58 24.95
CA ALA A 661 10.36 25.43 23.89
C ALA A 661 10.21 24.85 22.48
N ASN A 662 10.04 23.54 22.33
CA ASN A 662 9.69 22.91 21.05
C ASN A 662 8.18 23.05 20.75
N ALA A 663 7.31 22.91 21.75
CA ALA A 663 5.88 23.14 21.60
C ALA A 663 5.57 24.59 21.22
N GLU A 664 6.22 25.57 21.89
CA GLU A 664 6.12 27.00 21.56
C GLU A 664 6.52 27.27 20.10
N ARG A 665 7.65 26.71 19.63
CA ARG A 665 8.07 26.81 18.22
C ARG A 665 7.09 26.15 17.26
N HIS A 666 6.50 25.00 17.60
CA HIS A 666 5.49 24.37 16.76
C HIS A 666 4.15 25.13 16.75
N ASP A 667 3.78 25.80 17.84
CA ASP A 667 2.62 26.69 17.87
C ASP A 667 2.89 27.98 17.04
N GLU A 668 4.10 28.54 17.08
CA GLU A 668 4.54 29.63 16.19
C GLU A 668 4.49 29.20 14.72
N GLU A 669 5.12 28.08 14.35
CA GLU A 669 5.06 27.48 13.01
C GLU A 669 3.61 27.24 12.54
N MET A 670 2.75 26.74 13.43
CA MET A 670 1.33 26.50 13.13
C MET A 670 0.54 27.80 12.96
N VAL A 671 0.86 28.87 13.70
CA VAL A 671 0.28 30.20 13.49
C VAL A 671 0.76 30.81 12.18
N GLU A 672 2.04 30.67 11.82
CA GLU A 672 2.56 31.13 10.54
C GLU A 672 1.94 30.38 9.36
N LEU A 673 1.88 29.04 9.41
CA LEU A 673 1.30 28.20 8.36
C LEU A 673 -0.21 28.45 8.20
N ARG A 674 -0.96 28.64 9.30
CA ARG A 674 -2.36 29.11 9.23
C ARG A 674 -2.44 30.50 8.60
N GLY A 675 -1.56 31.43 8.98
CA GLY A 675 -1.47 32.76 8.38
C GLY A 675 -1.07 32.77 6.90
N GLN A 676 -0.40 31.72 6.41
CA GLN A 676 -0.12 31.50 4.98
C GLN A 676 -1.34 30.88 4.27
N LEU A 677 -1.97 29.87 4.86
CA LEU A 677 -3.22 29.27 4.36
C LEU A 677 -4.33 30.32 4.22
N ASP A 678 -4.52 31.17 5.24
CA ASP A 678 -5.48 32.27 5.26
C ASP A 678 -5.13 33.37 4.24
N LYS A 679 -3.88 33.49 3.76
CA LYS A 679 -3.54 34.36 2.63
C LYS A 679 -3.98 33.70 1.32
N LEU A 680 -3.56 32.45 1.09
CA LEU A 680 -3.88 31.69 -0.12
C LEU A 680 -5.40 31.53 -0.34
N ILE A 681 -6.17 31.27 0.72
CA ILE A 681 -7.65 31.20 0.66
C ILE A 681 -8.24 32.56 0.25
N ARG A 682 -7.72 33.67 0.79
CA ARG A 682 -8.15 35.03 0.41
C ARG A 682 -7.75 35.40 -1.02
N ASP A 683 -6.58 34.97 -1.48
CA ASP A 683 -6.12 35.26 -2.83
C ASP A 683 -6.93 34.45 -3.86
N HIS A 684 -7.19 33.17 -3.60
CA HIS A 684 -8.12 32.39 -4.43
C HIS A 684 -9.56 32.94 -4.41
N SER A 685 -10.05 33.43 -3.27
CA SER A 685 -11.38 34.06 -3.20
C SER A 685 -11.45 35.45 -3.86
N ARG A 686 -10.29 36.08 -4.16
CA ARG A 686 -10.19 37.31 -4.97
C ARG A 686 -10.18 37.02 -6.48
N GLU A 687 -9.68 35.87 -6.92
CA GLU A 687 -9.66 35.49 -8.35
C GLU A 687 -11.07 35.43 -8.97
N GLY A 688 -12.09 35.09 -8.17
CA GLY A 688 -13.50 35.11 -8.58
C GLY A 688 -14.22 36.47 -8.42
N ALA A 689 -13.54 37.53 -7.96
CA ALA A 689 -14.20 38.80 -7.62
C ALA A 689 -14.49 39.67 -8.85
N ASN A 690 -15.74 40.11 -9.01
CA ASN A 690 -16.15 41.00 -10.10
C ASN A 690 -15.54 42.41 -9.93
N LEU A 691 -14.46 42.67 -10.68
CA LEU A 691 -13.70 43.93 -10.63
C LEU A 691 -14.53 45.16 -11.07
N GLU A 692 -15.48 45.00 -11.99
CA GLU A 692 -16.39 46.10 -12.38
C GLU A 692 -17.38 46.43 -11.25
N TYR A 693 -17.84 45.44 -10.49
CA TYR A 693 -18.62 45.71 -9.27
C TYR A 693 -17.77 46.42 -8.21
N LEU A 694 -16.56 45.94 -7.94
CA LEU A 694 -15.63 46.56 -6.99
C LEU A 694 -15.32 48.02 -7.38
N LYS A 695 -14.99 48.29 -8.64
CA LYS A 695 -14.80 49.62 -9.23
C LYS A 695 -16.00 50.53 -9.01
N ASN A 696 -17.22 50.03 -9.22
CA ASN A 696 -18.46 50.78 -8.97
C ASN A 696 -18.71 51.05 -7.46
N VAL A 697 -18.33 50.14 -6.56
CA VAL A 697 -18.42 50.36 -5.10
C VAL A 697 -17.36 51.35 -4.63
N ILE A 698 -16.11 51.27 -5.13
CA ILE A 698 -15.04 52.23 -4.84
C ILE A 698 -15.41 53.62 -5.36
N TYR A 699 -15.94 53.73 -6.58
CA TYR A 699 -16.42 55.00 -7.12
C TYR A 699 -17.52 55.61 -6.24
N LYS A 700 -18.47 54.81 -5.75
CA LYS A 700 -19.47 55.26 -4.77
C LYS A 700 -18.84 55.68 -3.45
N PHE A 701 -17.93 54.90 -2.88
CA PHE A 701 -17.23 55.24 -1.63
C PHE A 701 -16.48 56.58 -1.72
N LEU A 702 -15.86 56.88 -2.87
CA LEU A 702 -15.14 58.14 -3.11
C LEU A 702 -16.06 59.34 -3.43
N THR A 703 -17.30 59.11 -3.88
CA THR A 703 -18.25 60.19 -4.27
C THR A 703 -19.37 60.44 -3.26
N LEU A 704 -19.63 59.51 -2.35
CA LEU A 704 -20.63 59.67 -1.27
C LEU A 704 -20.17 60.70 -0.23
N GLN A 705 -21.00 61.72 0.01
CA GLN A 705 -20.73 62.74 1.03
C GLN A 705 -21.19 62.32 2.43
N ASP A 706 -22.18 61.43 2.54
CA ASP A 706 -22.60 60.87 3.82
C ASP A 706 -21.52 59.95 4.44
N ALA A 707 -21.45 59.93 5.76
CA ALA A 707 -20.59 59.02 6.53
C ALA A 707 -21.18 57.61 6.63
N SER A 708 -22.52 57.46 6.75
CA SER A 708 -23.14 56.14 6.92
C SER A 708 -23.06 55.30 5.63
N GLY A 709 -23.36 55.90 4.48
CA GLY A 709 -23.20 55.29 3.16
C GLY A 709 -21.73 54.99 2.82
N ARG A 710 -20.78 55.79 3.32
CA ARG A 710 -19.34 55.48 3.21
C ARG A 710 -18.95 54.30 4.08
N LEU A 711 -19.45 54.17 5.30
CA LEU A 711 -19.22 52.98 6.13
C LEU A 711 -19.83 51.71 5.48
N GLN A 712 -21.01 51.82 4.88
CA GLN A 712 -21.67 50.69 4.19
C GLN A 712 -20.90 50.26 2.93
N THR A 713 -20.47 51.22 2.10
CA THR A 713 -19.67 50.91 0.89
C THR A 713 -18.26 50.44 1.23
N LEU A 714 -17.64 50.94 2.30
CA LEU A 714 -16.42 50.37 2.87
C LEU A 714 -16.63 48.92 3.32
N GLY A 715 -17.73 48.63 4.01
CA GLY A 715 -18.09 47.27 4.42
C GLY A 715 -18.17 46.30 3.23
N ALA A 716 -18.71 46.76 2.10
CA ALA A 716 -18.71 46.00 0.86
C ALA A 716 -17.30 45.85 0.24
N ILE A 717 -16.45 46.88 0.25
CA ILE A 717 -15.06 46.77 -0.23
C ILE A 717 -14.27 45.75 0.62
N VAL A 718 -14.42 45.81 1.94
CA VAL A 718 -13.80 44.91 2.93
C VAL A 718 -14.21 43.46 2.73
N THR A 719 -15.46 43.18 2.34
CA THR A 719 -15.91 41.81 2.03
C THR A 719 -15.48 41.35 0.63
N ILE A 720 -15.60 42.18 -0.41
CA ILE A 720 -15.17 41.80 -1.79
C ILE A 720 -13.67 41.49 -1.83
N LEU A 721 -12.85 42.31 -1.17
CA LEU A 721 -11.39 42.12 -1.11
C LEU A 721 -10.95 41.17 0.00
N HIS A 722 -11.87 40.59 0.75
CA HIS A 722 -11.62 39.62 1.83
C HIS A 722 -10.50 40.09 2.77
N PHE A 723 -10.66 41.22 3.46
CA PHE A 723 -9.64 41.71 4.39
C PHE A 723 -9.51 40.77 5.62
N SER A 724 -8.30 40.61 6.16
CA SER A 724 -8.11 39.88 7.43
C SER A 724 -8.87 40.56 8.59
N PRO A 725 -9.17 39.86 9.69
CA PRO A 725 -9.75 40.48 10.88
C PRO A 725 -8.90 41.64 11.41
N GLN A 726 -7.56 41.59 11.27
CA GLN A 726 -6.66 42.68 11.65
C GLN A 726 -6.79 43.87 10.69
N GLU A 727 -6.64 43.66 9.38
CA GLU A 727 -6.84 44.69 8.34
C GLU A 727 -8.20 45.39 8.48
N LYS A 728 -9.26 44.61 8.75
CA LYS A 728 -10.62 45.11 8.99
C LYS A 728 -10.72 45.96 10.25
N GLN A 729 -10.12 45.52 11.37
CA GLN A 729 -10.10 46.29 12.62
C GLN A 729 -9.32 47.59 12.46
N ASP A 730 -8.17 47.58 11.80
CA ASP A 730 -7.36 48.76 11.55
C ASP A 730 -8.05 49.77 10.64
N VAL A 731 -8.66 49.29 9.55
CA VAL A 731 -9.44 50.16 8.64
C VAL A 731 -10.65 50.75 9.37
N MET A 732 -11.37 49.98 10.19
CA MET A 732 -12.48 50.51 11.01
C MET A 732 -12.00 51.49 12.11
N ARG A 733 -10.83 51.24 12.70
CA ARG A 733 -10.16 52.11 13.70
C ARG A 733 -9.70 53.44 13.10
N LEU A 734 -9.34 53.45 11.81
CA LEU A 734 -8.90 54.64 11.08
C LEU A 734 -10.05 55.42 10.42
N GLN A 735 -11.31 54.95 10.47
CA GLN A 735 -12.50 55.66 9.96
C GLN A 735 -12.96 56.84 10.85
N GLY A 736 -12.03 57.49 11.56
CA GLY A 736 -12.26 58.81 12.12
C GLY A 736 -12.41 59.87 11.00
N PRO A 737 -12.90 61.09 11.32
CA PRO A 737 -13.24 62.11 10.32
C PRO A 737 -12.03 62.71 9.54
N ALA A 738 -10.81 62.19 9.75
CA ALA A 738 -9.57 62.75 9.26
C ALA A 738 -9.12 62.25 7.86
N TRP A 739 -9.63 61.12 7.36
CA TRP A 739 -9.09 60.51 6.11
C TRP A 739 -9.27 61.41 4.88
N TRP A 740 -10.43 62.06 4.74
CA TRP A 740 -10.76 62.91 3.57
C TRP A 740 -11.45 64.23 3.94
N GLY A 741 -11.36 64.66 5.21
CA GLY A 741 -11.79 65.99 5.62
C GLY A 741 -10.73 67.04 5.23
N PRO A 742 -11.09 68.22 4.70
CA PRO A 742 -10.12 69.29 4.52
C PRO A 742 -9.60 69.74 5.89
N ALA A 743 -8.29 69.71 6.08
CA ALA A 743 -7.66 70.30 7.25
C ALA A 743 -7.93 71.81 7.24
N ARG A 744 -8.89 72.26 8.06
CA ARG A 744 -9.16 73.69 8.26
C ARG A 744 -7.93 74.34 8.88
N ARG A 745 -7.33 75.28 8.13
CA ARG A 745 -6.62 76.42 8.73
C ARG A 745 -7.63 77.39 9.32
#